data_AF-A0A0Q7SJY5-F1
#
_entry.id   AF-A0A0Q7SJY5-F1
#
_cell.length_a   1.000
_cell.length_b   1.000
_cell.length_c   1.000
_cell.angle_alpha   90.00
_cell.angle_beta   90.00
_cell.angle_gamma   90.00
#
_symmetry.space_group_name_H-M   'P 1'
#
loop_
_entity.id
_entity.type
_entity.pdbx_description
1 polymer ?
#
loop_
_entity_poly.entity_id
_entity_poly.type
_entity_poly.pdbx_seq_one_letter_code
_entity_poly.pdbx_strand_id
1 'polypeptide(L)'
;MSTSGRAPKGTPRKNGKPQPEHELLLPGVHIASAGNALGVPLAAVDDRSRQSMAQQALRWTYVLRSRQRWVREAKVREQHQLEAAETLKALGLSTAQVRALSEASTLVVRVPYRHEAILWEGRIFPWEYVLAAATREQRRAAVGKPRPLTIIRELQVQHEVEGRWQPMPRDAVVFPSWKDLRVLFVNALPLELCERWTVDAELKNLAAALPKEVPAPRVLNYPSLAELSAELKARPPHLLHFAGMDSHQGLRELGTLVGKSALVEAPESDAADAPCQVQPIDELLADSRRVLDGLLLRGAEGYPRLVHAQALATAVAEAVGKTPPYLTTLNVWNSAARLAPMLITEGASRAALGFQDAFDDSLAEYALTQLLRHLFAGGFDLPAAFTSVWEEVRALPESVDATGVTLWLDGPVFVDPTVRAAHEARARGLAMAKADVAAPESASAVVRCEVEPFPELNYAVLHNAQPLFKRFVLSCDNPGRAAPLDVEVAVHMGAEVARFQRRVRLRQVREKLTDKIHVPLTAEVARSVHEAINTSLVVSVRQDDELLYHDSHRLRLLPVDQWRDNRRDGRWLPSFVLPRDPAVLDAVSMARRYNRVLRDDPTAGFDGYQCVRDDAIDEEALRGVDRQVEALWATLLHDWRLGYINPPPSYSGELDSQRLRVPSMVLAERAGTCIDLALLFAACLELVDIYPVVFLLEGHALPGWWRHRSFQEEYQRMGAANYSEVVQADAGGSSAANAQVVSWHAGKASWAEVRRWVRERKLVPIETVRLTEHCGFIEAIEAGVQALAERSDYDSMLDIVTARQAQVTPLPLLKERS
;
A
#
# COMPACT_ATOMS: atom_id res chain seq x y z
N MET A 1 30.41 71.46 13.26
CA MET A 1 30.66 71.70 14.71
C MET A 1 29.74 70.80 15.50
N SER A 2 30.31 70.16 16.52
CA SER A 2 29.76 69.16 17.44
C SER A 2 28.37 69.45 18.00
N THR A 3 27.51 68.41 18.11
CA THR A 3 26.86 68.05 19.38
C THR A 3 26.55 66.55 19.40
N SER A 4 27.01 65.89 20.46
CA SER A 4 26.82 64.47 20.79
C SER A 4 25.59 64.29 21.69
N GLY A 5 24.81 63.24 21.46
CA GLY A 5 23.62 62.91 22.25
C GLY A 5 23.38 61.40 22.36
N ARG A 6 23.69 60.87 23.54
CA ARG A 6 23.15 59.67 24.23
C ARG A 6 22.72 58.43 23.42
N ALA A 7 23.43 57.33 23.68
CA ALA A 7 22.96 55.96 23.47
C ALA A 7 21.79 55.59 24.40
N PRO A 8 20.83 54.75 23.95
CA PRO A 8 20.04 53.91 24.83
C PRO A 8 20.65 52.50 24.92
N LYS A 9 20.91 52.08 26.17
CA LYS A 9 21.24 50.72 26.57
C LYS A 9 20.04 49.80 26.33
N GLY A 10 20.16 48.87 25.38
CA GLY A 10 19.36 47.64 25.35
C GLY A 10 20.05 46.58 26.20
N THR A 11 19.47 46.26 27.35
CA THR A 11 19.91 45.20 28.27
C THR A 11 19.97 43.83 27.59
N PRO A 12 21.05 43.04 27.76
CA PRO A 12 21.02 41.62 27.44
C PRO A 12 20.15 40.92 28.48
N ARG A 13 19.15 40.14 28.06
CA ARG A 13 18.45 39.19 28.94
C ARG A 13 19.48 38.16 29.44
N LYS A 14 20.11 38.46 30.57
CA LYS A 14 20.81 37.50 31.42
C LYS A 14 19.75 36.71 32.19
N ASN A 15 19.37 35.57 31.63
CA ASN A 15 18.98 34.37 32.36
C ASN A 15 19.36 33.20 31.45
N GLY A 16 20.62 32.78 31.57
CA GLY A 16 21.20 31.69 30.78
C GLY A 16 20.61 30.34 31.17
N LYS A 17 19.35 30.08 30.80
CA LYS A 17 18.95 28.72 30.51
C LYS A 17 19.54 28.37 29.14
N PRO A 18 20.24 27.22 28.99
CA PRO A 18 20.66 26.78 27.67
C PRO A 18 19.44 26.75 26.74
N GLN A 19 19.63 27.19 25.50
CA GLN A 19 18.58 27.14 24.49
C GLN A 19 18.06 25.70 24.41
N PRO A 20 16.74 25.46 24.46
CA PRO A 20 16.18 24.12 24.40
C PRO A 20 16.72 23.35 23.19
N GLU A 21 17.05 22.07 23.36
CA GLU A 21 17.70 21.26 22.31
C GLU A 21 16.92 21.20 21.00
N HIS A 22 15.58 21.35 21.06
CA HIS A 22 14.70 21.42 19.88
C HIS A 22 14.76 22.76 19.13
N GLU A 23 15.39 23.79 19.70
CA GLU A 23 15.63 25.11 19.13
C GLU A 23 17.07 25.27 18.58
N LEU A 24 17.89 24.21 18.58
CA LEU A 24 19.22 24.25 17.97
C LEU A 24 19.13 23.98 16.46
N LEU A 25 19.79 24.80 15.64
CA LEU A 25 19.83 24.57 14.19
C LEU A 25 20.57 23.27 13.87
N LEU A 26 19.83 22.30 13.35
CA LEU A 26 20.42 21.05 12.90
C LEU A 26 20.97 21.20 11.48
N PRO A 27 22.21 20.76 11.21
CA PRO A 27 22.79 20.79 9.87
C PRO A 27 22.17 19.71 8.95
N GLY A 28 21.72 18.59 9.52
CA GLY A 28 21.13 17.46 8.80
C GLY A 28 20.24 16.62 9.69
N VAL A 29 19.81 15.45 9.21
CA VAL A 29 18.89 14.57 9.97
C VAL A 29 19.57 14.00 11.21
N HIS A 30 18.85 13.99 12.34
CA HIS A 30 19.32 13.44 13.62
C HIS A 30 18.34 12.40 14.16
N ILE A 31 18.86 11.41 14.88
CA ILE A 31 18.04 10.41 15.58
C ILE A 31 18.21 10.59 17.08
N ALA A 32 17.15 11.06 17.74
CA ALA A 32 17.11 11.36 19.16
C ALA A 32 16.40 10.28 19.97
N SER A 33 16.76 10.21 21.25
CA SER A 33 16.14 9.35 22.26
C SER A 33 15.98 10.12 23.56
N ALA A 34 15.25 9.58 24.55
CA ALA A 34 15.10 10.23 25.84
C ALA A 34 16.43 10.47 26.57
N GLY A 35 17.45 9.63 26.35
CA GLY A 35 18.80 9.77 26.93
C GLY A 35 19.74 10.70 26.14
N ASN A 36 19.37 11.07 24.91
CA ASN A 36 20.10 12.01 24.06
C ASN A 36 19.08 12.75 23.18
N ALA A 37 18.52 13.85 23.70
CA ALA A 37 17.36 14.50 23.10
C ALA A 37 17.72 15.37 21.87
N LEU A 38 18.97 15.83 21.74
CA LEU A 38 19.52 16.38 20.49
C LEU A 38 19.64 15.31 19.41
N GLY A 39 20.07 14.12 19.82
CA GLY A 39 20.23 12.96 18.96
C GLY A 39 21.59 12.85 18.29
N VAL A 40 21.81 11.72 17.64
CA VAL A 40 23.02 11.44 16.86
C VAL A 40 22.81 11.91 15.41
N PRO A 41 23.77 12.68 14.83
CA PRO A 41 23.69 13.10 13.44
C PRO A 41 23.89 11.92 12.51
N LEU A 42 23.19 11.92 11.38
CA LEU A 42 23.59 11.14 10.21
C LEU A 42 24.78 11.81 9.51
N ALA A 43 25.41 11.10 8.56
CA ALA A 43 26.56 11.55 7.77
C ALA A 43 26.37 12.99 7.22
N ALA A 44 27.49 13.66 6.95
CA ALA A 44 27.56 15.10 6.70
C ALA A 44 26.58 15.59 5.60
N VAL A 45 26.22 16.87 5.64
CA VAL A 45 25.27 17.53 4.70
C VAL A 45 25.85 17.70 3.28
N ASP A 46 26.98 17.05 2.98
CA ASP A 46 27.62 17.12 1.68
C ASP A 46 26.78 16.42 0.59
N ASP A 47 27.00 16.80 -0.67
CA ASP A 47 26.21 16.32 -1.80
C ASP A 47 26.26 14.80 -1.96
N ARG A 48 27.40 14.17 -1.67
CA ARG A 48 27.57 12.72 -1.81
C ARG A 48 26.76 11.97 -0.75
N SER A 49 26.81 12.44 0.49
CA SER A 49 26.03 11.87 1.60
C SER A 49 24.52 12.04 1.36
N ARG A 50 24.09 13.21 0.86
CA ARG A 50 22.68 13.45 0.49
C ARG A 50 22.22 12.56 -0.67
N GLN A 51 23.03 12.42 -1.72
CA GLN A 51 22.74 11.50 -2.84
C GLN A 51 22.64 10.05 -2.36
N SER A 52 23.54 9.62 -1.48
CA SER A 52 23.48 8.28 -0.88
C SER A 52 22.19 8.07 -0.10
N MET A 53 21.80 9.05 0.72
CA MET A 53 20.56 8.99 1.48
C MET A 53 19.31 8.99 0.59
N ALA A 54 19.28 9.80 -0.46
CA ALA A 54 18.21 9.79 -1.46
C ALA A 54 18.07 8.43 -2.12
N GLN A 55 19.17 7.82 -2.56
CA GLN A 55 19.17 6.47 -3.13
C GLN A 55 18.62 5.43 -2.15
N GLN A 56 19.03 5.48 -0.87
CA GLN A 56 18.53 4.55 0.14
C GLN A 56 17.06 4.81 0.48
N ALA A 57 16.61 6.07 0.50
CA ALA A 57 15.21 6.40 0.74
C ALA A 57 14.29 5.81 -0.33
N LEU A 58 14.66 5.96 -1.61
CA LEU A 58 13.92 5.39 -2.74
C LEU A 58 13.95 3.86 -2.73
N ARG A 59 15.13 3.26 -2.51
CA ARG A 59 15.31 1.82 -2.39
C ARG A 59 14.39 1.25 -1.31
N TRP A 60 14.49 1.75 -0.08
CA TRP A 60 13.71 1.24 1.03
C TRP A 60 12.20 1.47 0.83
N THR A 61 11.81 2.57 0.20
CA THR A 61 10.41 2.80 -0.17
C THR A 61 9.92 1.71 -1.12
N TYR A 62 10.65 1.40 -2.20
CA TYR A 62 10.27 0.30 -3.10
C TYR A 62 10.29 -1.06 -2.38
N VAL A 63 11.31 -1.34 -1.55
CA VAL A 63 11.43 -2.60 -0.81
C VAL A 63 10.21 -2.86 0.09
N LEU A 64 9.72 -1.82 0.76
CA LEU A 64 8.57 -1.93 1.65
C LEU A 64 7.24 -1.99 0.92
N ARG A 65 7.14 -1.35 -0.25
CA ARG A 65 5.95 -1.43 -1.11
C ARG A 65 5.85 -2.79 -1.83
N SER A 66 6.97 -3.46 -2.04
CA SER A 66 7.03 -4.83 -2.59
C SER A 66 7.16 -5.91 -1.51
N ARG A 67 6.85 -5.58 -0.24
CA ARG A 67 7.04 -6.48 0.91
C ARG A 67 6.34 -7.83 0.80
N GLN A 68 5.27 -7.92 0.01
CA GLN A 68 4.55 -9.17 -0.18
C GLN A 68 5.43 -10.27 -0.78
N ARG A 69 6.51 -9.96 -1.53
CA ARG A 69 7.47 -10.98 -2.01
C ARG A 69 8.23 -11.67 -0.90
N TRP A 70 8.61 -10.94 0.16
CA TRP A 70 9.60 -11.42 1.13
C TRP A 70 9.13 -11.45 2.59
N VAL A 71 8.04 -10.75 2.94
CA VAL A 71 7.60 -10.57 4.33
C VAL A 71 7.26 -11.90 5.01
N ARG A 72 6.90 -12.95 4.26
CA ARG A 72 6.60 -14.28 4.82
C ARG A 72 7.84 -15.16 4.95
N GLU A 73 8.92 -14.86 4.24
CA GLU A 73 10.17 -15.64 4.24
C GLU A 73 11.12 -15.20 5.36
N ALA A 74 11.33 -16.07 6.35
CA ALA A 74 12.16 -15.74 7.52
C ALA A 74 13.60 -15.34 7.15
N LYS A 75 14.24 -16.08 6.24
CA LYS A 75 15.61 -15.82 5.79
C LYS A 75 15.75 -14.45 5.09
N VAL A 76 14.78 -14.09 4.24
CA VAL A 76 14.81 -12.81 3.52
C VAL A 76 14.52 -11.64 4.48
N ARG A 77 13.62 -11.83 5.46
CA ARG A 77 13.44 -10.84 6.55
C ARG A 77 14.72 -10.62 7.36
N GLU A 78 15.45 -11.69 7.68
CA GLU A 78 16.74 -11.60 8.38
C GLU A 78 17.79 -10.87 7.52
N GLN A 79 17.84 -11.15 6.22
CA GLN A 79 18.68 -10.43 5.27
C GLN A 79 18.34 -8.93 5.22
N HIS A 80 17.07 -8.55 5.03
CA HIS A 80 16.69 -7.14 5.04
C HIS A 80 16.95 -6.47 6.39
N GLN A 81 16.93 -7.20 7.50
CA GLN A 81 17.35 -6.68 8.79
C GLN A 81 18.86 -6.37 8.83
N LEU A 82 19.70 -7.21 8.24
CA LEU A 82 21.13 -6.92 8.07
C LEU A 82 21.35 -5.74 7.11
N GLU A 83 20.63 -5.70 5.99
CA GLU A 83 20.68 -4.59 5.04
C GLU A 83 20.25 -3.27 5.68
N ALA A 84 19.25 -3.28 6.57
CA ALA A 84 18.82 -2.08 7.30
C ALA A 84 19.94 -1.56 8.21
N ALA A 85 20.66 -2.46 8.90
CA ALA A 85 21.80 -2.10 9.73
C ALA A 85 22.97 -1.54 8.89
N GLU A 86 23.29 -2.15 7.75
CA GLU A 86 24.31 -1.64 6.83
C GLU A 86 23.89 -0.32 6.17
N THR A 87 22.61 -0.11 5.87
CA THR A 87 22.10 1.19 5.41
C THR A 87 22.35 2.26 6.48
N LEU A 88 21.99 2.04 7.75
CA LEU A 88 22.23 3.02 8.80
C LEU A 88 23.73 3.34 8.96
N LYS A 89 24.58 2.33 8.81
CA LYS A 89 26.03 2.49 8.81
C LYS A 89 26.55 3.30 7.61
N ALA A 90 26.01 3.06 6.41
CA ALA A 90 26.29 3.86 5.23
C ALA A 90 25.84 5.32 5.40
N LEU A 91 24.78 5.54 6.18
CA LEU A 91 24.30 6.87 6.59
C LEU A 91 25.06 7.45 7.79
N GLY A 92 26.18 6.86 8.21
CA GLY A 92 27.08 7.42 9.22
C GLY A 92 26.84 6.98 10.67
N LEU A 93 25.92 6.06 10.95
CA LEU A 93 25.72 5.53 12.30
C LEU A 93 26.63 4.32 12.58
N SER A 94 27.49 4.43 13.58
CA SER A 94 28.29 3.31 14.06
C SER A 94 27.43 2.21 14.70
N THR A 95 27.93 0.97 14.70
CA THR A 95 27.27 -0.16 15.40
C THR A 95 27.01 0.14 16.88
N ALA A 96 27.87 0.90 17.54
CA ALA A 96 27.69 1.31 18.93
C ALA A 96 26.51 2.28 19.09
N GLN A 97 26.36 3.25 18.18
CA GLN A 97 25.22 4.17 18.18
C GLN A 97 23.91 3.43 17.90
N VAL A 98 23.88 2.52 16.92
CA VAL A 98 22.68 1.69 16.64
C VAL A 98 22.30 0.85 17.87
N ARG A 99 23.28 0.28 18.57
CA ARG A 99 23.04 -0.44 19.82
C ARG A 99 22.46 0.47 20.91
N ALA A 100 23.00 1.66 21.11
CA ALA A 100 22.46 2.61 22.09
C ALA A 100 21.01 3.01 21.76
N LEU A 101 20.69 3.24 20.48
CA LEU A 101 19.33 3.55 20.03
C LEU A 101 18.35 2.39 20.30
N SER A 102 18.82 1.14 20.31
CA SER A 102 17.97 -0.03 20.61
C SER A 102 17.49 -0.10 22.06
N GLU A 103 18.07 0.68 22.96
CA GLU A 103 17.68 0.71 24.38
C GLU A 103 16.38 1.51 24.59
N ALA A 104 16.09 2.48 23.71
CA ALA A 104 14.93 3.35 23.80
C ALA A 104 13.64 2.67 23.32
N SER A 105 12.52 2.97 23.99
CA SER A 105 11.17 2.61 23.55
C SER A 105 10.61 3.60 22.52
N THR A 106 11.10 4.83 22.51
CA THR A 106 10.72 5.87 21.56
C THR A 106 11.95 6.54 20.97
N LEU A 107 12.00 6.63 19.64
CA LEU A 107 12.99 7.39 18.90
C LEU A 107 12.32 8.54 18.15
N VAL A 108 13.05 9.65 18.03
CA VAL A 108 12.59 10.83 17.30
C VAL A 108 13.53 11.10 16.13
N VAL A 109 13.00 11.09 14.92
CA VAL A 109 13.75 11.47 13.73
C VAL A 109 13.53 12.95 13.48
N ARG A 110 14.58 13.76 13.72
CA ARG A 110 14.55 15.19 13.52
C ARG A 110 15.02 15.52 12.11
N VAL A 111 14.16 16.17 11.33
CA VAL A 111 14.46 16.56 9.95
C VAL A 111 14.43 18.09 9.86
N PRO A 112 15.56 18.76 9.59
CA PRO A 112 15.56 20.19 9.39
C PRO A 112 14.91 20.54 8.03
N TYR A 113 14.13 21.61 8.02
CA TYR A 113 13.40 22.08 6.84
C TYR A 113 13.67 23.56 6.59
N ARG A 114 14.14 23.88 5.38
CA ARG A 114 14.33 25.26 4.89
C ARG A 114 13.58 25.51 3.60
N HIS A 115 13.59 24.50 2.74
CA HIS A 115 12.98 24.51 1.43
C HIS A 115 12.64 23.07 1.05
N GLU A 116 11.63 22.87 0.22
CA GLU A 116 11.17 21.55 -0.18
C GLU A 116 12.29 20.71 -0.83
N ALA A 117 13.05 21.30 -1.75
CA ALA A 117 14.17 20.64 -2.43
C ALA A 117 15.36 20.24 -1.52
N ILE A 118 15.38 20.65 -0.25
CA ILE A 118 16.48 20.38 0.68
C ILE A 118 16.06 19.29 1.68
N LEU A 119 16.90 18.24 1.80
CA LEU A 119 16.74 17.14 2.76
C LEU A 119 15.38 16.42 2.66
N TRP A 120 14.78 16.42 1.46
CA TRP A 120 13.55 15.70 1.17
C TRP A 120 13.72 14.19 1.38
N GLU A 121 14.92 13.67 1.14
CA GLU A 121 15.29 12.29 1.38
C GLU A 121 15.05 11.88 2.84
N GLY A 122 15.28 12.79 3.80
CA GLY A 122 14.97 12.56 5.22
C GLY A 122 13.48 12.50 5.51
N ARG A 123 12.65 13.18 4.72
CA ARG A 123 11.18 13.16 4.86
C ARG A 123 10.57 11.91 4.26
N ILE A 124 11.11 11.39 3.16
CA ILE A 124 10.54 10.21 2.50
C ILE A 124 11.11 8.89 3.03
N PHE A 125 12.32 8.90 3.63
CA PHE A 125 12.96 7.68 4.12
C PHE A 125 12.06 6.94 5.13
N PRO A 126 11.86 5.62 5.00
CA PRO A 126 10.95 4.85 5.87
C PRO A 126 11.61 4.47 7.19
N TRP A 127 11.83 5.48 8.03
CA TRP A 127 12.49 5.36 9.33
C TRP A 127 11.88 4.29 10.23
N GLU A 128 10.55 4.21 10.22
CA GLU A 128 9.71 3.33 11.03
C GLU A 128 10.16 1.87 10.87
N TYR A 129 10.32 1.42 9.63
CA TYR A 129 10.78 0.07 9.36
C TYR A 129 12.29 -0.07 9.56
N VAL A 130 13.10 0.81 8.97
CA VAL A 130 14.57 0.63 8.93
C VAL A 130 15.17 0.63 10.34
N LEU A 131 14.77 1.58 11.19
CA LEU A 131 15.23 1.61 12.57
C LEU A 131 14.70 0.40 13.34
N ALA A 132 13.42 0.04 13.17
CA ALA A 132 12.85 -1.11 13.85
C ALA A 132 13.54 -2.44 13.47
N ALA A 133 13.85 -2.63 12.19
CA ALA A 133 14.53 -3.80 11.66
C ALA A 133 15.99 -3.85 12.14
N ALA A 134 16.76 -2.77 11.96
CA ALA A 134 18.18 -2.72 12.31
C ALA A 134 18.48 -2.94 13.80
N THR A 135 17.50 -2.67 14.68
CA THR A 135 17.63 -2.82 16.13
C THR A 135 16.83 -4.00 16.71
N ARG A 136 16.27 -4.86 15.85
CA ARG A 136 15.37 -5.94 16.26
C ARG A 136 16.05 -6.98 17.16
N GLU A 137 17.24 -7.45 16.79
CA GLU A 137 17.97 -8.44 17.60
C GLU A 137 18.27 -7.92 19.01
N GLN A 138 18.74 -6.68 19.14
CA GLN A 138 19.11 -6.10 20.43
C GLN A 138 17.90 -5.82 21.33
N ARG A 139 16.70 -5.74 20.75
CA ARG A 139 15.44 -5.61 21.49
C ARG A 139 14.76 -6.94 21.78
N ARG A 140 15.29 -8.06 21.29
CA ARG A 140 14.75 -9.39 21.58
C ARG A 140 14.99 -9.71 23.05
N ALA A 141 13.93 -9.95 23.82
CA ALA A 141 14.04 -10.42 25.19
C ALA A 141 14.41 -11.91 25.22
N ALA A 142 15.10 -12.36 26.27
CA ALA A 142 15.43 -13.79 26.46
C ALA A 142 14.17 -14.68 26.59
N VAL A 143 13.06 -14.11 27.10
CA VAL A 143 11.72 -14.70 27.17
C VAL A 143 10.71 -13.58 26.92
N GLY A 144 9.71 -13.79 26.04
CA GLY A 144 8.62 -12.84 25.79
C GLY A 144 8.67 -12.10 24.43
N LYS A 145 7.75 -11.14 24.24
CA LYS A 145 7.68 -10.30 23.03
C LYS A 145 8.89 -9.36 22.95
N PRO A 146 9.41 -9.02 21.75
CA PRO A 146 10.46 -8.02 21.60
C PRO A 146 10.04 -6.69 22.22
N ARG A 147 11.00 -5.93 22.79
CA ARG A 147 10.72 -4.59 23.30
C ARG A 147 10.17 -3.72 22.15
N PRO A 148 9.01 -3.07 22.33
CA PRO A 148 8.41 -2.23 21.29
C PRO A 148 9.30 -1.01 21.03
N LEU A 149 9.30 -0.53 19.78
CA LEU A 149 9.92 0.75 19.40
C LEU A 149 8.92 1.61 18.65
N THR A 150 8.62 2.79 19.19
CA THR A 150 7.82 3.81 18.51
C THR A 150 8.75 4.84 17.88
N ILE A 151 8.49 5.19 16.63
CA ILE A 151 9.26 6.20 15.90
C ILE A 151 8.33 7.36 15.60
N ILE A 152 8.77 8.55 15.99
CA ILE A 152 8.06 9.81 15.79
C ILE A 152 8.97 10.72 14.96
N ARG A 153 8.40 11.53 14.08
CA ARG A 153 9.17 12.48 13.26
C ARG A 153 8.95 13.90 13.77
N GLU A 154 10.03 14.65 13.91
CA GLU A 154 9.99 16.06 14.26
C GLU A 154 10.53 16.86 13.08
N LEU A 155 9.72 17.78 12.57
CA LEU A 155 10.13 18.70 11.53
C LEU A 155 10.61 20.00 12.16
N GLN A 156 11.87 20.33 11.95
CA GLN A 156 12.45 21.57 12.44
C GLN A 156 12.41 22.61 11.32
N VAL A 157 11.32 23.35 11.24
CA VAL A 157 11.16 24.47 10.29
C VAL A 157 12.14 25.58 10.66
N GLN A 158 12.92 26.02 9.70
CA GLN A 158 13.90 27.08 9.81
C GLN A 158 13.54 28.20 8.84
N HIS A 159 13.67 29.45 9.29
CA HIS A 159 13.41 30.64 8.48
C HIS A 159 14.63 31.56 8.52
N GLU A 160 14.81 32.36 7.48
CA GLU A 160 15.89 33.33 7.40
C GLU A 160 15.43 34.68 7.95
N VAL A 161 16.15 35.19 8.96
CA VAL A 161 15.93 36.51 9.55
C VAL A 161 17.25 37.27 9.45
N GLU A 162 17.24 38.38 8.72
CA GLU A 162 18.42 39.26 8.55
C GLU A 162 19.68 38.51 8.08
N GLY A 163 19.52 37.56 7.14
CA GLY A 163 20.64 36.76 6.60
C GLY A 163 21.12 35.63 7.50
N ARG A 164 20.39 35.32 8.58
CA ARG A 164 20.69 34.22 9.50
C ARG A 164 19.52 33.27 9.61
N TRP A 165 19.78 31.99 9.38
CA TRP A 165 18.81 30.93 9.65
C TRP A 165 18.54 30.82 11.14
N GLN A 166 17.28 30.71 11.51
CA GLN A 166 16.82 30.48 12.89
C GLN A 166 15.65 29.48 12.86
N PRO A 167 15.51 28.61 13.88
CA PRO A 167 14.32 27.78 13.99
C PRO A 167 13.08 28.65 14.16
N MET A 168 11.96 28.24 13.56
CA MET A 168 10.68 28.92 13.74
C MET A 168 10.25 28.83 15.22
N PRO A 169 9.96 29.95 15.90
CA PRO A 169 9.48 29.94 17.28
C PRO A 169 8.16 29.16 17.41
N ARG A 170 7.98 28.48 18.54
CA ARG A 170 6.82 27.63 18.81
C ARG A 170 6.04 28.17 20.00
N ASP A 171 4.83 28.64 19.74
CA ASP A 171 3.92 29.05 20.82
C ASP A 171 3.30 27.82 21.48
N ALA A 172 3.16 27.87 22.81
CA ALA A 172 2.47 26.83 23.55
C ALA A 172 1.00 26.74 23.10
N VAL A 173 0.53 25.53 22.82
CA VAL A 173 -0.86 25.29 22.44
C VAL A 173 -1.74 25.37 23.67
N VAL A 174 -2.61 26.37 23.72
CA VAL A 174 -3.62 26.50 24.78
C VAL A 174 -4.91 25.88 24.29
N PHE A 175 -5.34 24.81 24.95
CA PHE A 175 -6.62 24.18 24.67
C PHE A 175 -7.75 24.85 25.41
N PRO A 176 -8.91 25.01 24.78
CA PRO A 176 -10.09 25.49 25.46
C PRO A 176 -10.69 24.37 26.33
N SER A 177 -11.79 24.70 27.02
CA SER A 177 -12.61 23.68 27.68
C SER A 177 -13.13 22.66 26.65
N TRP A 178 -13.48 21.45 27.09
CA TRP A 178 -14.04 20.43 26.19
C TRP A 178 -15.29 20.91 25.44
N LYS A 179 -16.14 21.75 26.07
CA LYS A 179 -17.36 22.31 25.48
C LYS A 179 -17.09 23.29 24.33
N ASP A 180 -15.91 23.91 24.33
CA ASP A 180 -15.49 24.91 23.36
C ASP A 180 -14.49 24.32 22.33
N LEU A 181 -14.14 23.04 22.49
CA LEU A 181 -13.27 22.33 21.57
C LEU A 181 -14.00 22.15 20.23
N ARG A 182 -13.26 22.30 19.14
CA ARG A 182 -13.80 22.33 17.78
C ARG A 182 -13.10 21.27 16.96
N VAL A 183 -13.91 20.38 16.38
CA VAL A 183 -13.46 19.29 15.52
C VAL A 183 -14.07 19.52 14.14
N LEU A 184 -13.23 19.55 13.10
CA LEU A 184 -13.66 19.62 11.70
C LEU A 184 -13.32 18.30 11.02
N PHE A 185 -14.34 17.68 10.43
CA PHE A 185 -14.23 16.50 9.58
C PHE A 185 -14.42 16.94 8.12
N VAL A 186 -13.42 16.70 7.28
CA VAL A 186 -13.46 17.00 5.85
C VAL A 186 -13.58 15.67 5.11
N ASN A 187 -14.72 15.47 4.45
CA ASN A 187 -14.87 14.39 3.49
C ASN A 187 -14.34 14.88 2.14
N ALA A 188 -13.22 14.34 1.69
CA ALA A 188 -12.57 14.65 0.42
C ALA A 188 -12.84 13.59 -0.66
N LEU A 189 -13.91 12.80 -0.53
CA LEU A 189 -14.31 11.81 -1.52
C LEU A 189 -15.14 12.47 -2.64
N PRO A 190 -14.73 12.36 -3.92
CA PRO A 190 -15.53 12.80 -5.06
C PRO A 190 -16.93 12.16 -5.09
N LEU A 191 -17.93 12.92 -5.52
CA LEU A 191 -19.34 12.50 -5.50
C LEU A 191 -19.57 11.25 -6.35
N GLU A 192 -18.86 11.13 -7.47
CA GLU A 192 -18.90 9.99 -8.37
C GLU A 192 -18.47 8.71 -7.65
N LEU A 193 -17.53 8.81 -6.71
CA LEU A 193 -17.01 7.68 -5.95
C LEU A 193 -17.91 7.30 -4.77
N CYS A 194 -18.85 8.16 -4.34
CA CYS A 194 -19.70 7.88 -3.18
C CYS A 194 -20.61 6.64 -3.33
N GLU A 195 -20.84 6.13 -4.55
CA GLU A 195 -21.59 4.88 -4.75
C GLU A 195 -20.83 3.63 -4.30
N ARG A 196 -19.50 3.67 -4.37
CA ARG A 196 -18.61 2.52 -4.07
C ARG A 196 -17.85 2.68 -2.76
N TRP A 197 -17.67 3.91 -2.30
CA TRP A 197 -16.90 4.27 -1.11
C TRP A 197 -17.72 5.20 -0.21
N THR A 198 -17.57 5.06 1.10
CA THR A 198 -18.23 5.94 2.09
C THR A 198 -17.28 6.19 3.26
N VAL A 199 -17.42 7.37 3.88
CA VAL A 199 -16.71 7.77 5.09
C VAL A 199 -17.63 7.80 6.32
N ASP A 200 -18.86 7.29 6.21
CA ASP A 200 -19.87 7.36 7.28
C ASP A 200 -19.45 6.57 8.53
N ALA A 201 -18.87 5.37 8.31
CA ALA A 201 -18.36 4.54 9.40
C ALA A 201 -17.21 5.25 10.14
N GLU A 202 -16.31 5.87 9.39
CA GLU A 202 -15.20 6.65 9.92
C GLU A 202 -15.69 7.86 10.73
N LEU A 203 -16.62 8.67 10.19
CA LEU A 203 -17.22 9.80 10.89
C LEU A 203 -17.90 9.34 12.19
N LYS A 204 -18.65 8.23 12.15
CA LYS A 204 -19.32 7.67 13.32
C LYS A 204 -18.32 7.21 14.37
N ASN A 205 -17.26 6.52 13.97
CA ASN A 205 -16.21 6.01 14.87
C ASN A 205 -15.42 7.16 15.50
N LEU A 206 -15.08 8.19 14.72
CA LEU A 206 -14.43 9.41 15.19
C LEU A 206 -15.31 10.17 16.19
N ALA A 207 -16.59 10.37 15.88
CA ALA A 207 -17.53 11.03 16.78
C ALA A 207 -17.70 10.24 18.10
N ALA A 208 -17.74 8.91 18.03
CA ALA A 208 -17.82 8.04 19.20
C ALA A 208 -16.53 8.00 20.05
N ALA A 209 -15.39 8.43 19.49
CA ALA A 209 -14.13 8.57 20.23
C ALA A 209 -14.09 9.83 21.11
N LEU A 210 -14.95 10.81 20.83
CA LEU A 210 -14.96 12.09 21.55
C LEU A 210 -15.70 11.96 22.90
N PRO A 211 -15.22 12.64 23.96
CA PRO A 211 -15.98 12.78 25.21
C PRO A 211 -17.35 13.43 24.96
N LYS A 212 -18.35 13.09 25.80
CA LYS A 212 -19.73 13.59 25.66
C LYS A 212 -19.84 15.11 25.76
N GLU A 213 -18.89 15.75 26.46
CA GLU A 213 -18.81 17.20 26.63
C GLU A 213 -18.29 17.92 25.39
N VAL A 214 -17.62 17.21 24.48
CA VAL A 214 -17.10 17.79 23.24
C VAL A 214 -18.24 17.89 22.23
N PRO A 215 -18.46 19.06 21.60
CA PRO A 215 -19.45 19.20 20.54
C PRO A 215 -19.22 18.20 19.41
N ALA A 216 -20.32 17.76 18.78
CA ALA A 216 -20.25 16.89 17.62
C ALA A 216 -19.35 17.50 16.52
N PRO A 217 -18.58 16.67 15.77
CA PRO A 217 -17.75 17.16 14.69
C PRO A 217 -18.57 17.95 13.67
N ARG A 218 -18.06 19.10 13.24
CA ARG A 218 -18.60 19.78 12.07
C ARG A 218 -18.11 19.05 10.83
N VAL A 219 -19.00 18.79 9.89
CA VAL A 219 -18.69 18.03 8.68
C VAL A 219 -18.72 18.97 7.48
N LEU A 220 -17.66 18.95 6.69
CA LEU A 220 -17.57 19.60 5.40
C LEU A 220 -17.49 18.53 4.32
N ASN A 221 -18.57 18.40 3.54
CA ASN A 221 -18.70 17.34 2.55
C ASN A 221 -18.23 17.80 1.17
N TYR A 222 -17.21 17.12 0.65
CA TYR A 222 -16.57 17.35 -0.64
C TYR A 222 -16.43 18.84 -1.02
N PRO A 223 -15.70 19.63 -0.19
CA PRO A 223 -15.58 21.05 -0.41
C PRO A 223 -14.67 21.39 -1.58
N SER A 224 -14.87 22.58 -2.14
CA SER A 224 -13.82 23.27 -2.88
C SER A 224 -12.75 23.81 -1.93
N LEU A 225 -11.55 24.09 -2.45
CA LEU A 225 -10.47 24.68 -1.66
C LEU A 225 -10.90 26.01 -1.03
N ALA A 226 -11.66 26.83 -1.76
CA ALA A 226 -12.18 28.11 -1.27
C ALA A 226 -13.19 27.94 -0.12
N GLU A 227 -14.09 26.95 -0.19
CA GLU A 227 -15.03 26.66 0.89
C GLU A 227 -14.34 26.14 2.14
N LEU A 228 -13.33 25.26 1.97
CA LEU A 228 -12.50 24.80 3.07
C LEU A 228 -11.80 25.98 3.75
N SER A 229 -11.14 26.85 2.99
CA SER A 229 -10.48 28.05 3.53
C SER A 229 -11.47 29.00 4.20
N ALA A 230 -12.67 29.20 3.62
CA ALA A 230 -13.70 30.04 4.22
C ALA A 230 -14.20 29.48 5.57
N GLU A 231 -14.43 28.17 5.65
CA GLU A 231 -14.84 27.49 6.88
C GLU A 231 -13.75 27.58 7.96
N LEU A 232 -12.51 27.27 7.60
CA LEU A 232 -11.36 27.34 8.51
C LEU A 232 -11.14 28.76 9.04
N LYS A 233 -11.29 29.78 8.19
CA LYS A 233 -11.17 31.20 8.57
C LYS A 233 -12.30 31.65 9.48
N ALA A 234 -13.53 31.21 9.21
CA ALA A 234 -14.69 31.54 10.03
C ALA A 234 -14.64 30.84 11.40
N ARG A 235 -14.14 29.60 11.44
CA ARG A 235 -14.16 28.77 12.63
C ARG A 235 -12.94 27.85 12.71
N PRO A 236 -11.76 28.37 13.12
CA PRO A 236 -10.53 27.59 13.18
C PRO A 236 -10.67 26.36 14.10
N PRO A 237 -10.47 25.12 13.60
CA PRO A 237 -10.62 23.92 14.41
C PRO A 237 -9.40 23.68 15.29
N HIS A 238 -9.60 22.95 16.40
CA HIS A 238 -8.50 22.47 17.24
C HIS A 238 -8.02 21.08 16.78
N LEU A 239 -8.94 20.28 16.24
CA LEU A 239 -8.66 18.99 15.62
C LEU A 239 -9.23 18.99 14.20
N LEU A 240 -8.40 18.62 13.23
CA LEU A 240 -8.76 18.53 11.82
C LEU A 240 -8.61 17.08 11.36
N HIS A 241 -9.58 16.58 10.62
CA HIS A 241 -9.55 15.22 10.09
C HIS A 241 -9.96 15.24 8.63
N PHE A 242 -9.12 14.68 7.76
CA PHE A 242 -9.44 14.45 6.35
C PHE A 242 -9.67 12.95 6.14
N ALA A 243 -10.83 12.62 5.59
CA ALA A 243 -11.20 11.28 5.14
C ALA A 243 -11.42 11.33 3.63
N GLY A 244 -10.81 10.41 2.88
CA GLY A 244 -10.97 10.36 1.42
C GLY A 244 -9.85 9.61 0.74
N MET A 245 -9.50 10.05 -0.46
CA MET A 245 -8.49 9.40 -1.30
C MET A 245 -7.38 10.37 -1.66
N ASP A 246 -6.17 9.84 -1.79
CA ASP A 246 -5.06 10.59 -2.34
C ASP A 246 -5.24 10.76 -3.85
N SER A 247 -4.54 11.72 -4.44
CA SER A 247 -4.64 12.01 -5.88
C SER A 247 -4.42 10.79 -6.78
N HIS A 248 -3.48 9.89 -6.47
CA HIS A 248 -3.27 8.67 -7.26
C HIS A 248 -4.41 7.67 -7.13
N GLN A 249 -4.98 7.54 -5.92
CA GLN A 249 -6.13 6.66 -5.70
C GLN A 249 -7.37 7.25 -6.36
N GLY A 250 -7.71 8.51 -6.06
CA GLY A 250 -8.89 9.18 -6.56
C GLY A 250 -8.95 9.25 -8.08
N LEU A 251 -7.88 9.69 -8.76
CA LEU A 251 -7.85 9.77 -10.23
C LEU A 251 -8.05 8.41 -10.88
N ARG A 252 -7.41 7.39 -10.30
CA ARG A 252 -7.54 6.03 -10.82
C ARG A 252 -8.96 5.48 -10.63
N GLU A 253 -9.51 5.58 -9.42
CA GLU A 253 -10.86 5.06 -9.14
C GLU A 253 -11.92 5.82 -9.95
N LEU A 254 -11.73 7.14 -10.18
CA LEU A 254 -12.54 7.93 -11.12
C LEU A 254 -12.41 7.41 -12.55
N GLY A 255 -11.19 7.16 -13.01
CA GLY A 255 -10.93 6.59 -14.34
C GLY A 255 -11.57 5.21 -14.53
N THR A 256 -11.60 4.38 -13.49
CA THR A 256 -12.28 3.08 -13.52
C THR A 256 -13.81 3.22 -13.54
N LEU A 257 -14.38 4.10 -12.71
CA LEU A 257 -15.83 4.19 -12.55
C LEU A 257 -16.52 5.03 -13.64
N VAL A 258 -15.91 6.15 -14.02
CA VAL A 258 -16.47 7.14 -14.96
C VAL A 258 -15.90 6.94 -16.36
N GLY A 259 -14.70 6.36 -16.47
CA GLY A 259 -13.98 6.13 -17.72
C GLY A 259 -12.68 6.93 -17.80
N LYS A 260 -11.70 6.42 -18.56
CA LYS A 260 -10.36 7.02 -18.71
C LYS A 260 -10.37 8.46 -19.26
N SER A 261 -11.39 8.81 -20.06
CA SER A 261 -11.60 10.15 -20.60
C SER A 261 -12.39 11.09 -19.67
N ALA A 262 -12.65 10.68 -18.42
CA ALA A 262 -13.26 11.55 -17.43
C ALA A 262 -12.37 12.80 -17.22
N LEU A 263 -13.04 13.93 -17.05
CA LEU A 263 -12.40 15.23 -16.98
C LEU A 263 -12.11 15.61 -15.53
N VAL A 264 -10.87 16.05 -15.29
CA VAL A 264 -10.40 16.52 -14.00
C VAL A 264 -9.75 17.89 -14.18
N GLU A 265 -10.04 18.79 -13.25
CA GLU A 265 -9.34 20.06 -13.15
C GLU A 265 -7.98 19.83 -12.48
N ALA A 266 -6.88 20.12 -13.16
CA ALA A 266 -5.54 19.97 -12.61
C ALA A 266 -4.64 21.15 -12.98
N PRO A 267 -3.65 21.50 -12.13
CA PRO A 267 -2.67 22.53 -12.46
C PRO A 267 -1.91 22.21 -13.76
N GLU A 268 -1.63 23.22 -14.58
CA GLU A 268 -0.85 23.06 -15.82
C GLU A 268 0.60 22.61 -15.55
N SER A 269 1.13 22.90 -14.35
CA SER A 269 2.47 22.49 -13.90
C SER A 269 2.51 22.34 -12.37
N ASP A 270 3.60 21.79 -11.84
CA ASP A 270 3.82 21.63 -10.40
C ASP A 270 4.14 22.97 -9.67
N ALA A 271 4.11 24.11 -10.37
CA ALA A 271 4.28 25.42 -9.75
C ALA A 271 3.05 25.78 -8.89
N ALA A 272 3.29 26.32 -7.69
CA ALA A 272 2.24 26.60 -6.70
C ALA A 272 1.08 27.48 -7.21
N ASP A 273 1.35 28.39 -8.14
CA ASP A 273 0.37 29.33 -8.72
C ASP A 273 -0.05 28.98 -10.16
N ALA A 274 0.25 27.76 -10.63
CA ALA A 274 -0.09 27.36 -11.99
C ALA A 274 -1.63 27.40 -12.18
N PRO A 275 -2.13 27.98 -13.29
CA PRO A 275 -3.54 27.94 -13.60
C PRO A 275 -3.99 26.48 -13.74
N CYS A 276 -5.22 26.21 -13.35
CA CYS A 276 -5.81 24.89 -13.52
C CYS A 276 -6.48 24.78 -14.89
N GLN A 277 -6.29 23.65 -15.54
CA GLN A 277 -6.94 23.28 -16.79
C GLN A 277 -7.75 22.00 -16.58
N VAL A 278 -8.91 21.93 -17.22
CA VAL A 278 -9.69 20.69 -17.31
C VAL A 278 -9.07 19.80 -18.37
N GLN A 279 -8.65 18.59 -17.99
CA GLN A 279 -8.01 17.63 -18.88
C GLN A 279 -8.43 16.19 -18.54
N PRO A 280 -8.34 15.26 -19.50
CA PRO A 280 -8.62 13.85 -19.27
C PRO A 280 -7.72 13.19 -18.21
N ILE A 281 -8.26 12.23 -17.48
CA ILE A 281 -7.51 11.45 -16.46
C ILE A 281 -6.36 10.66 -17.08
N ASP A 282 -6.54 10.08 -18.27
CA ASP A 282 -5.49 9.31 -18.94
C ASP A 282 -4.26 10.15 -19.31
N GLU A 283 -4.46 11.38 -19.80
CA GLU A 283 -3.38 12.33 -20.05
C GLU A 283 -2.61 12.66 -18.75
N LEU A 284 -3.34 12.86 -17.65
CA LEU A 284 -2.78 13.10 -16.32
C LEU A 284 -1.94 11.93 -15.79
N LEU A 285 -2.44 10.71 -15.94
CA LEU A 285 -1.79 9.50 -15.43
C LEU A 285 -0.64 9.03 -16.34
N ALA A 286 -0.66 9.37 -17.63
CA ALA A 286 0.38 9.04 -18.59
C ALA A 286 1.63 9.92 -18.44
N ASP A 287 1.48 11.17 -17.98
CA ASP A 287 2.61 12.09 -17.80
C ASP A 287 3.43 11.75 -16.55
N SER A 288 4.43 10.89 -16.71
CA SER A 288 5.33 10.48 -15.64
C SER A 288 6.19 11.62 -15.06
N ARG A 289 6.18 12.82 -15.66
CA ARG A 289 6.90 13.99 -15.15
C ARG A 289 6.08 14.81 -14.16
N ARG A 290 4.75 14.65 -14.13
CA ARG A 290 3.88 15.38 -13.21
C ARG A 290 3.89 14.76 -11.82
N VAL A 291 3.83 15.63 -10.81
CA VAL A 291 3.66 15.21 -9.44
C VAL A 291 2.18 15.00 -9.15
N LEU A 292 1.77 13.76 -8.93
CA LEU A 292 0.40 13.45 -8.53
C LEU A 292 0.32 13.30 -7.01
N ASP A 293 0.23 14.41 -6.28
CA ASP A 293 0.17 14.42 -4.81
C ASP A 293 -1.04 15.19 -4.29
N GLY A 294 -1.26 15.13 -2.97
CA GLY A 294 -2.36 15.83 -2.30
C GLY A 294 -3.69 15.07 -2.39
N LEU A 295 -4.78 15.81 -2.64
CA LEU A 295 -6.16 15.32 -2.60
C LEU A 295 -6.94 15.72 -3.85
N LEU A 296 -8.07 15.04 -4.08
CA LEU A 296 -9.10 15.51 -4.98
C LEU A 296 -10.18 16.28 -4.20
N LEU A 297 -10.26 17.59 -4.43
CA LEU A 297 -11.33 18.44 -3.90
C LEU A 297 -12.33 18.79 -5.01
N ARG A 298 -13.40 19.51 -4.67
CA ARG A 298 -14.35 19.97 -5.67
C ARG A 298 -13.79 21.16 -6.46
N GLY A 299 -13.72 21.02 -7.78
CA GLY A 299 -13.30 22.04 -8.72
C GLY A 299 -14.41 22.97 -9.18
N ALA A 300 -14.08 23.82 -10.14
CA ALA A 300 -15.04 24.64 -10.85
C ALA A 300 -16.02 23.76 -11.63
N GLU A 301 -17.27 24.22 -11.79
CA GLU A 301 -18.34 23.51 -12.51
C GLU A 301 -18.67 22.09 -12.00
N GLY A 302 -18.10 21.68 -10.86
CA GLY A 302 -18.34 20.38 -10.23
C GLY A 302 -17.33 19.29 -10.58
N TYR A 303 -16.35 19.55 -11.46
CA TYR A 303 -15.30 18.57 -11.76
C TYR A 303 -14.44 18.26 -10.53
N PRO A 304 -13.95 17.02 -10.36
CA PRO A 304 -12.90 16.76 -9.40
C PRO A 304 -11.66 17.59 -9.73
N ARG A 305 -11.07 18.21 -8.71
CA ARG A 305 -9.87 19.04 -8.82
C ARG A 305 -8.71 18.44 -8.07
N LEU A 306 -7.61 18.22 -8.77
CA LEU A 306 -6.32 17.91 -8.18
C LEU A 306 -5.81 19.12 -7.40
N VAL A 307 -5.65 18.96 -6.08
CA VAL A 307 -5.06 19.96 -5.19
C VAL A 307 -3.80 19.38 -4.59
N HIS A 308 -2.65 19.89 -5.04
CA HIS A 308 -1.33 19.49 -4.54
C HIS A 308 -1.18 19.69 -3.04
N ALA A 309 -0.31 18.91 -2.42
CA ALA A 309 -0.09 18.95 -0.98
C ALA A 309 0.30 20.34 -0.46
N GLN A 310 1.18 21.05 -1.18
CA GLN A 310 1.62 22.39 -0.79
C GLN A 310 0.49 23.40 -0.92
N ALA A 311 -0.24 23.42 -2.04
CA ALA A 311 -1.38 24.32 -2.24
C ALA A 311 -2.45 24.15 -1.16
N LEU A 312 -2.77 22.90 -0.80
CA LEU A 312 -3.67 22.61 0.32
C LEU A 312 -3.11 23.14 1.65
N ALA A 313 -1.84 22.87 1.95
CA ALA A 313 -1.21 23.30 3.18
C ALA A 313 -1.15 24.84 3.30
N THR A 314 -0.75 25.55 2.26
CA THR A 314 -0.73 27.02 2.23
C THR A 314 -2.14 27.59 2.44
N ALA A 315 -3.14 27.07 1.73
CA ALA A 315 -4.53 27.52 1.86
C ALA A 315 -5.11 27.29 3.27
N VAL A 316 -4.74 26.18 3.93
CA VAL A 316 -5.12 25.91 5.32
C VAL A 316 -4.40 26.87 6.26
N ALA A 317 -3.09 27.06 6.09
CA ALA A 317 -2.27 27.94 6.93
C ALA A 317 -2.76 29.39 6.91
N GLU A 318 -3.03 29.92 5.72
CA GLU A 318 -3.59 31.27 5.54
C GLU A 318 -4.95 31.43 6.22
N ALA A 319 -5.79 30.40 6.15
CA ALA A 319 -7.13 30.43 6.73
C ALA A 319 -7.11 30.35 8.26
N VAL A 320 -6.28 29.48 8.85
CA VAL A 320 -6.20 29.29 10.32
C VAL A 320 -5.34 30.34 11.02
N GLY A 321 -4.43 31.00 10.28
CA GLY A 321 -3.57 32.05 10.77
C GLY A 321 -2.73 31.62 11.98
N LYS A 322 -2.82 32.38 13.07
CA LYS A 322 -2.03 32.14 14.30
C LYS A 322 -2.56 31.02 15.18
N THR A 323 -3.68 30.39 14.81
CA THR A 323 -4.33 29.34 15.59
C THR A 323 -4.43 28.04 14.78
N PRO A 324 -3.30 27.44 14.38
CA PRO A 324 -3.33 26.17 13.67
C PRO A 324 -3.94 25.08 14.55
N PRO A 325 -4.64 24.10 13.94
CA PRO A 325 -5.05 22.87 14.60
C PRO A 325 -3.88 22.22 15.35
N TYR A 326 -4.19 21.65 16.50
CA TYR A 326 -3.21 20.90 17.27
C TYR A 326 -2.81 19.60 16.57
N LEU A 327 -3.79 18.91 15.99
CA LEU A 327 -3.58 17.66 15.29
C LEU A 327 -4.45 17.64 14.04
N THR A 328 -3.81 17.38 12.91
CA THR A 328 -4.46 16.98 11.67
C THR A 328 -4.25 15.49 11.46
N THR A 329 -5.33 14.75 11.22
CA THR A 329 -5.27 13.32 10.87
C THR A 329 -5.71 13.14 9.43
N LEU A 330 -4.96 12.34 8.67
CA LEU A 330 -5.17 12.09 7.26
C LEU A 330 -5.47 10.61 7.06
N ASN A 331 -6.75 10.22 6.98
CA ASN A 331 -7.12 8.89 6.51
C ASN A 331 -7.10 8.85 4.99
N VAL A 332 -5.88 8.97 4.48
CA VAL A 332 -5.56 9.12 3.07
C VAL A 332 -4.24 8.40 2.82
N TRP A 333 -4.18 7.54 1.82
CA TRP A 333 -2.95 6.83 1.47
C TRP A 333 -1.86 7.80 1.01
N ASN A 334 -0.59 7.39 1.06
CA ASN A 334 0.55 8.20 0.59
C ASN A 334 0.69 9.60 1.23
N SER A 335 -0.01 9.87 2.35
CA SER A 335 -0.06 11.18 2.98
C SER A 335 1.14 11.48 3.91
N ALA A 336 1.82 10.44 4.42
CA ALA A 336 2.90 10.60 5.40
C ALA A 336 4.16 11.29 4.87
N ALA A 337 4.47 11.12 3.58
CA ALA A 337 5.77 11.50 3.02
C ALA A 337 5.85 12.99 2.64
N ARG A 338 4.74 13.57 2.15
CA ARG A 338 4.68 14.94 1.62
C ARG A 338 3.52 15.75 2.20
N LEU A 339 2.28 15.26 2.13
CA LEU A 339 1.12 16.00 2.63
C LEU A 339 1.20 16.34 4.13
N ALA A 340 1.47 15.35 4.98
CA ALA A 340 1.61 15.55 6.43
C ALA A 340 2.72 16.55 6.80
N PRO A 341 3.97 16.43 6.28
CA PRO A 341 5.00 17.42 6.59
C PRO A 341 4.70 18.80 5.98
N MET A 342 4.07 18.90 4.80
CA MET A 342 3.68 20.21 4.22
C MET A 342 2.72 20.98 5.12
N LEU A 343 1.75 20.29 5.74
CA LEU A 343 0.85 20.91 6.73
C LEU A 343 1.62 21.52 7.91
N ILE A 344 2.77 20.96 8.27
CA ILE A 344 3.60 21.51 9.34
C ILE A 344 4.46 22.67 8.84
N THR A 345 5.08 22.54 7.65
CA THR A 345 6.00 23.57 7.13
C THR A 345 5.31 24.88 6.83
N GLU A 346 4.09 24.82 6.28
CA GLU A 346 3.28 26.00 5.98
C GLU A 346 2.65 26.61 7.24
N GLY A 347 2.70 25.92 8.39
CA GLY A 347 2.04 26.35 9.63
C GLY A 347 0.54 26.06 9.65
N ALA A 348 0.07 25.12 8.82
CA ALA A 348 -1.31 24.67 8.76
C ALA A 348 -1.71 23.73 9.90
N SER A 349 -0.77 23.10 10.60
CA SER A 349 -1.03 22.20 11.74
C SER A 349 0.21 22.07 12.64
N ARG A 350 0.01 21.84 13.95
CA ARG A 350 1.10 21.54 14.89
C ARG A 350 1.60 20.10 14.80
N ALA A 351 0.69 19.18 14.53
CA ALA A 351 1.02 17.78 14.27
C ALA A 351 0.18 17.24 13.11
N ALA A 352 0.74 16.28 12.38
CA ALA A 352 0.07 15.62 11.28
C ALA A 352 0.35 14.11 11.32
N LEU A 353 -0.70 13.30 11.29
CA LEU A 353 -0.59 11.85 11.15
C LEU A 353 -1.09 11.43 9.77
N GLY A 354 -0.28 10.61 9.08
CA GLY A 354 -0.64 10.05 7.77
C GLY A 354 -0.04 8.66 7.56
N PHE A 355 -0.23 8.14 6.34
CA PHE A 355 0.16 6.78 5.94
C PHE A 355 1.20 6.82 4.80
N GLN A 356 2.21 5.95 4.86
CA GLN A 356 3.31 5.89 3.88
C GLN A 356 2.91 5.25 2.54
N ASP A 357 1.88 4.42 2.55
CA ASP A 357 1.44 3.60 1.42
C ASP A 357 -0.02 3.17 1.64
N ALA A 358 -0.55 2.33 0.76
CA ALA A 358 -1.80 1.61 0.97
C ALA A 358 -1.81 0.91 2.34
N PHE A 359 -2.91 1.08 3.05
CA PHE A 359 -3.11 0.60 4.41
C PHE A 359 -4.49 -0.07 4.51
N ASP A 360 -4.67 -1.03 5.41
CA ASP A 360 -6.00 -1.61 5.64
C ASP A 360 -6.90 -0.54 6.27
N ASP A 361 -7.92 -0.09 5.53
CA ASP A 361 -8.79 1.01 5.94
C ASP A 361 -9.42 0.78 7.32
N SER A 362 -9.81 -0.46 7.62
CA SER A 362 -10.40 -0.79 8.92
C SER A 362 -9.40 -0.74 10.08
N LEU A 363 -8.11 -1.00 9.81
CA LEU A 363 -7.02 -0.83 10.76
C LEU A 363 -6.64 0.66 10.89
N ALA A 364 -6.67 1.43 9.81
CA ALA A 364 -6.43 2.88 9.83
C ALA A 364 -7.48 3.59 10.69
N GLU A 365 -8.77 3.36 10.41
CA GLU A 365 -9.88 3.91 11.19
C GLU A 365 -9.76 3.52 12.66
N TYR A 366 -9.42 2.27 12.97
CA TYR A 366 -9.19 1.81 14.33
C TYR A 366 -8.04 2.60 14.99
N ALA A 367 -6.88 2.70 14.35
CA ALA A 367 -5.72 3.40 14.91
C ALA A 367 -5.99 4.88 15.16
N LEU A 368 -6.67 5.57 14.24
CA LEU A 368 -7.08 6.97 14.39
C LEU A 368 -8.10 7.16 15.52
N THR A 369 -9.07 6.26 15.63
CA THR A 369 -10.06 6.24 16.72
C THR A 369 -9.38 6.06 18.08
N GLN A 370 -8.45 5.11 18.20
CA GLN A 370 -7.70 4.91 19.45
C GLN A 370 -6.78 6.08 19.77
N LEU A 371 -6.18 6.72 18.76
CA LEU A 371 -5.36 7.90 18.96
C LEU A 371 -6.16 9.01 19.65
N LEU A 372 -7.37 9.29 19.16
CA LEU A 372 -8.24 10.29 19.78
C LEU A 372 -8.60 9.90 21.21
N ARG A 373 -9.01 8.64 21.45
CA ARG A 373 -9.35 8.15 22.80
C ARG A 373 -8.20 8.33 23.78
N HIS A 374 -6.99 7.93 23.39
CA HIS A 374 -5.79 8.08 24.21
C HIS A 374 -5.38 9.54 24.37
N LEU A 375 -5.58 10.39 23.36
CA LEU A 375 -5.28 11.81 23.43
C LEU A 375 -6.17 12.52 24.47
N PHE A 376 -7.48 12.22 24.47
CA PHE A 376 -8.41 12.78 25.45
C PHE A 376 -8.17 12.23 26.86
N ALA A 377 -7.90 10.93 26.99
CA ALA A 377 -7.60 10.30 28.29
C ALA A 377 -6.26 10.77 28.88
N GLY A 378 -5.26 11.00 28.03
CA GLY A 378 -3.90 11.40 28.40
C GLY A 378 -3.69 12.90 28.56
N GLY A 379 -4.75 13.71 28.54
CA GLY A 379 -4.63 15.17 28.74
C GLY A 379 -3.90 15.90 27.62
N PHE A 380 -4.04 15.42 26.37
CA PHE A 380 -3.37 15.94 25.17
C PHE A 380 -1.84 15.76 25.15
N ASP A 381 -1.33 14.67 25.74
CA ASP A 381 0.02 14.18 25.47
C ASP A 381 0.01 13.30 24.20
N LEU A 382 0.23 13.94 23.05
CA LEU A 382 0.17 13.26 21.75
C LEU A 382 1.24 12.17 21.56
N PRO A 383 2.54 12.38 21.91
CA PRO A 383 3.54 11.32 21.85
C PRO A 383 3.19 10.08 22.69
N ALA A 384 2.65 10.27 23.90
CA ALA A 384 2.21 9.16 24.75
C ALA A 384 0.99 8.45 24.16
N ALA A 385 0.01 9.22 23.65
CA ALA A 385 -1.16 8.67 22.98
C ALA A 385 -0.78 7.83 21.75
N PHE A 386 0.12 8.34 20.91
CA PHE A 386 0.61 7.60 19.73
C PHE A 386 1.37 6.32 20.10
N THR A 387 2.15 6.35 21.18
CA THR A 387 2.83 5.16 21.70
C THR A 387 1.82 4.09 22.14
N SER A 388 0.75 4.51 22.82
CA SER A 388 -0.32 3.60 23.29
C SER A 388 -1.07 2.94 22.13
N VAL A 389 -1.36 3.69 21.06
CA VAL A 389 -1.96 3.14 19.83
C VAL A 389 -1.07 2.04 19.24
N TRP A 390 0.24 2.26 19.18
CA TRP A 390 1.17 1.27 18.63
C TRP A 390 1.26 0.00 19.48
N GLU A 391 1.14 0.10 20.79
CA GLU A 391 1.08 -1.07 21.67
C GLU A 391 -0.16 -1.92 21.39
N GLU A 392 -1.32 -1.27 21.18
CA GLU A 392 -2.56 -1.95 20.81
C GLU A 392 -2.51 -2.57 19.42
N VAL A 393 -2.09 -1.80 18.41
CA VAL A 393 -2.01 -2.27 17.02
C VAL A 393 -1.06 -3.46 16.90
N ARG A 394 0.06 -3.47 17.64
CA ARG A 394 1.01 -4.61 17.69
C ARG A 394 0.47 -5.83 18.43
N ALA A 395 -0.58 -5.69 19.22
CA ALA A 395 -1.26 -6.82 19.84
C ALA A 395 -2.21 -7.53 18.86
N LEU A 396 -2.62 -6.86 17.78
CA LEU A 396 -3.51 -7.42 16.76
C LEU A 396 -2.75 -8.39 15.83
N PRO A 397 -3.38 -9.49 15.38
CA PRO A 397 -2.79 -10.43 14.42
C PRO A 397 -2.35 -9.80 13.08
N GLU A 398 -3.00 -8.69 12.68
CA GLU A 398 -2.75 -7.98 11.42
C GLU A 398 -1.62 -6.93 11.51
N SER A 399 -0.89 -6.88 12.63
CA SER A 399 0.12 -5.84 12.88
C SER A 399 1.28 -5.81 11.89
N VAL A 400 1.45 -6.86 11.08
CA VAL A 400 2.51 -6.97 10.06
C VAL A 400 2.34 -5.88 8.99
N ASP A 401 1.11 -5.43 8.75
CA ASP A 401 0.78 -4.37 7.77
C ASP A 401 0.85 -2.96 8.36
N ALA A 402 1.04 -2.83 9.68
CA ALA A 402 0.92 -1.55 10.37
C ALA A 402 2.11 -0.60 10.19
N THR A 403 3.24 -1.04 9.62
CA THR A 403 4.53 -0.28 9.59
C THR A 403 4.50 1.05 8.83
N GLY A 404 3.37 1.42 8.22
CA GLY A 404 3.19 2.62 7.40
C GLY A 404 2.58 3.83 8.11
N VAL A 405 2.25 3.78 9.41
CA VAL A 405 1.68 4.95 10.13
C VAL A 405 2.79 5.88 10.62
N THR A 406 2.77 7.13 10.21
CA THR A 406 3.77 8.14 10.57
C THR A 406 3.11 9.34 11.25
N LEU A 407 3.69 9.74 12.39
CA LEU A 407 3.34 10.97 13.10
C LEU A 407 4.46 12.00 12.92
N TRP A 408 4.11 13.16 12.36
CA TRP A 408 4.95 14.34 12.30
C TRP A 408 4.51 15.37 13.34
N LEU A 409 5.48 16.03 13.98
CA LEU A 409 5.25 17.16 14.86
C LEU A 409 6.14 18.35 14.51
N ASP A 410 5.63 19.54 14.76
CA ASP A 410 6.36 20.80 14.78
C ASP A 410 6.88 21.14 16.18
N GLY A 411 6.75 20.25 17.17
CA GLY A 411 7.02 20.49 18.59
C GLY A 411 7.92 19.43 19.25
N PRO A 412 8.46 19.70 20.45
CA PRO A 412 9.35 18.76 21.13
C PRO A 412 8.60 17.52 21.60
N VAL A 413 9.12 16.35 21.25
CA VAL A 413 8.62 15.05 21.75
C VAL A 413 9.15 14.75 23.15
N PHE A 414 10.44 15.01 23.38
CA PHE A 414 11.06 14.86 24.69
C PHE A 414 11.01 16.20 25.43
N VAL A 415 10.12 16.26 26.42
CA VAL A 415 9.96 17.42 27.31
C VAL A 415 10.69 17.20 28.63
N ASP A 416 11.03 18.30 29.29
CA ASP A 416 11.69 18.28 30.60
C ASP A 416 10.79 17.65 31.69
N PRO A 417 11.37 17.19 32.81
CA PRO A 417 10.62 16.49 33.85
C PRO A 417 9.46 17.30 34.45
N THR A 418 9.52 18.63 34.45
CA THR A 418 8.45 19.46 35.02
C THR A 418 7.22 19.49 34.13
N VAL A 419 7.42 19.64 32.82
CA VAL A 419 6.35 19.56 31.82
C VAL A 419 5.75 18.17 31.79
N ARG A 420 6.59 17.12 31.86
CA ARG A 420 6.12 15.73 31.96
C ARG A 420 5.24 15.50 33.19
N ALA A 421 5.69 15.93 34.37
CA ALA A 421 4.92 15.81 35.60
C ALA A 421 3.58 16.55 35.53
N ALA A 422 3.52 17.68 34.83
CA ALA A 422 2.27 18.41 34.59
C ALA A 422 1.32 17.64 33.66
N HIS A 423 1.80 17.05 32.57
CA HIS A 423 1.00 16.17 31.71
C HIS A 423 0.46 14.96 32.48
N GLU A 424 1.31 14.29 33.24
CA GLU A 424 0.90 13.14 34.06
C GLU A 424 -0.11 13.53 35.15
N ALA A 425 0.06 14.69 35.80
CA ALA A 425 -0.90 15.19 36.79
C ALA A 425 -2.26 15.49 36.15
N ARG A 426 -2.27 16.09 34.95
CA ARG A 426 -3.50 16.32 34.18
C ARG A 426 -4.17 15.00 33.80
N ALA A 427 -3.42 14.02 33.30
CA ALA A 427 -3.93 12.69 32.98
C ALA A 427 -4.52 11.99 34.21
N ARG A 428 -3.84 12.05 35.36
CA ARG A 428 -4.38 11.52 36.64
C ARG A 428 -5.66 12.23 37.06
N GLY A 429 -5.72 13.56 36.96
CA GLY A 429 -6.93 14.33 37.29
C GLY A 429 -8.12 13.94 36.39
N LEU A 430 -7.89 13.75 35.09
CA LEU A 430 -8.92 13.29 34.15
C LEU A 430 -9.37 11.85 34.45
N ALA A 431 -8.43 10.96 34.80
CA ALA A 431 -8.74 9.58 35.18
C ALA A 431 -9.56 9.52 36.47
N MET A 432 -9.23 10.33 37.47
CA MET A 432 -9.99 10.43 38.73
C MET A 432 -11.39 11.02 38.51
N ALA A 433 -11.53 12.09 37.72
CA ALA A 433 -12.83 12.65 37.37
C ALA A 433 -13.73 11.65 36.63
N LYS A 434 -13.13 10.78 35.80
CA LYS A 434 -13.84 9.68 35.14
C LYS A 434 -14.24 8.56 36.10
N ALA A 435 -13.48 8.32 37.16
CA ALA A 435 -13.82 7.35 38.21
C ALA A 435 -14.92 7.87 39.16
N ASP A 436 -14.93 9.18 39.45
CA ASP A 436 -15.93 9.84 40.30
C ASP A 436 -17.29 10.01 39.59
N VAL A 437 -17.29 10.14 38.26
CA VAL A 437 -18.49 10.03 37.42
C VAL A 437 -18.69 8.56 37.02
N ALA A 438 -18.93 7.69 38.00
CA ALA A 438 -19.33 6.32 37.72
C ALA A 438 -20.70 6.32 37.01
N ALA A 439 -20.67 6.33 35.67
CA ALA A 439 -21.73 5.69 34.90
C ALA A 439 -21.76 4.20 35.32
N PRO A 440 -22.94 3.57 35.41
CA PRO A 440 -23.09 2.24 36.01
C PRO A 440 -22.13 1.24 35.37
N GLU A 441 -21.77 0.19 36.11
CA GLU A 441 -21.04 -1.00 35.65
C GLU A 441 -21.71 -1.76 34.47
N SER A 442 -22.48 -1.10 33.60
CA SER A 442 -22.80 -1.61 32.28
C SER A 442 -21.65 -1.30 31.31
N ALA A 443 -20.49 -1.94 31.49
CA ALA A 443 -19.59 -2.17 30.36
C ALA A 443 -20.25 -3.23 29.48
N SER A 444 -21.25 -2.82 28.69
CA SER A 444 -22.03 -3.76 27.89
C SER A 444 -21.08 -4.49 26.94
N ALA A 445 -21.08 -5.82 26.95
CA ALA A 445 -20.31 -6.63 26.02
C ALA A 445 -20.95 -6.64 24.61
N VAL A 446 -21.62 -5.55 24.23
CA VAL A 446 -22.35 -5.40 22.98
C VAL A 446 -21.37 -5.55 21.84
N VAL A 447 -21.65 -6.55 21.01
CA VAL A 447 -20.86 -6.83 19.82
C VAL A 447 -21.47 -6.07 18.66
N ARG A 448 -20.62 -5.32 17.95
CA ARG A 448 -20.97 -4.64 16.70
C ARG A 448 -20.43 -5.46 15.53
N CYS A 449 -21.26 -5.61 14.50
CA CYS A 449 -20.92 -6.34 13.30
C CYS A 449 -20.78 -5.35 12.12
N GLU A 450 -19.62 -5.35 11.47
CA GLU A 450 -19.39 -4.65 10.21
C GLU A 450 -19.25 -5.70 9.11
N VAL A 451 -20.28 -5.82 8.27
CA VAL A 451 -20.39 -6.86 7.24
C VAL A 451 -20.67 -6.19 5.90
N GLU A 452 -19.75 -6.35 4.96
CA GLU A 452 -19.85 -5.84 3.60
C GLU A 452 -19.36 -6.92 2.61
N PRO A 453 -20.27 -7.67 1.97
CA PRO A 453 -19.92 -8.69 0.99
C PRO A 453 -19.52 -8.07 -0.35
N PHE A 454 -18.81 -8.84 -1.17
CA PHE A 454 -18.61 -8.46 -2.56
C PHE A 454 -19.90 -8.65 -3.38
N PRO A 455 -20.28 -7.69 -4.24
CA PRO A 455 -21.48 -7.81 -5.08
C PRO A 455 -21.30 -8.83 -6.21
N GLU A 456 -20.06 -9.07 -6.63
CA GLU A 456 -19.70 -10.03 -7.67
C GLU A 456 -18.46 -10.83 -7.26
N LEU A 457 -18.50 -12.14 -7.49
CA LEU A 457 -17.41 -13.06 -7.19
C LEU A 457 -17.01 -13.87 -8.44
N ASN A 458 -15.70 -13.93 -8.64
CA ASN A 458 -15.07 -14.73 -9.69
C ASN A 458 -14.72 -16.13 -9.14
N TYR A 459 -14.83 -17.16 -9.98
CA TYR A 459 -14.53 -18.53 -9.54
C TYR A 459 -13.07 -18.72 -9.14
N ALA A 460 -12.10 -18.12 -9.85
CA ALA A 460 -10.68 -18.21 -9.50
C ALA A 460 -10.38 -17.59 -8.14
N VAL A 461 -11.04 -16.49 -7.79
CA VAL A 461 -10.93 -15.87 -6.46
C VAL A 461 -11.36 -16.87 -5.38
N LEU A 462 -12.54 -17.46 -5.55
CA LEU A 462 -13.11 -18.38 -4.58
C LEU A 462 -12.36 -19.73 -4.51
N HIS A 463 -11.89 -20.24 -5.65
CA HIS A 463 -11.10 -21.47 -5.74
C HIS A 463 -9.81 -21.37 -4.92
N ASN A 464 -9.19 -20.20 -4.91
CA ASN A 464 -7.99 -19.90 -4.13
C ASN A 464 -8.31 -19.39 -2.71
N ALA A 465 -9.45 -19.80 -2.15
CA ALA A 465 -9.89 -19.55 -0.77
C ALA A 465 -9.89 -18.06 -0.37
N GLN A 466 -10.21 -17.16 -1.30
CA GLN A 466 -10.25 -15.73 -1.03
C GLN A 466 -11.54 -15.28 -0.35
N PRO A 467 -11.53 -14.13 0.34
CA PRO A 467 -12.67 -13.62 1.08
C PRO A 467 -13.92 -13.41 0.22
N LEU A 468 -15.08 -13.76 0.77
CA LEU A 468 -16.38 -13.38 0.20
C LEU A 468 -16.78 -11.93 0.54
N PHE A 469 -16.05 -11.32 1.47
CA PHE A 469 -16.37 -10.01 2.02
C PHE A 469 -15.24 -9.02 1.75
N LYS A 470 -15.60 -7.77 1.48
CA LYS A 470 -14.69 -6.62 1.60
C LYS A 470 -14.33 -6.41 3.07
N ARG A 471 -15.33 -6.50 3.94
CA ARG A 471 -15.19 -6.33 5.38
C ARG A 471 -16.10 -7.29 6.14
N PHE A 472 -15.52 -8.04 7.06
CA PHE A 472 -16.27 -8.79 8.07
C PHE A 472 -15.51 -8.66 9.40
N VAL A 473 -15.90 -7.69 10.22
CA VAL A 473 -15.24 -7.37 11.49
C VAL A 473 -16.25 -7.40 12.61
N LEU A 474 -15.88 -8.07 13.70
CA LEU A 474 -16.62 -8.05 14.96
C LEU A 474 -15.87 -7.18 15.95
N SER A 475 -16.53 -6.18 16.54
CA SER A 475 -15.94 -5.31 17.56
C SER A 475 -16.72 -5.33 18.87
N CYS A 476 -16.02 -5.29 19.98
CA CYS A 476 -16.60 -5.29 21.32
C CYS A 476 -15.66 -4.55 22.28
N ASP A 477 -16.20 -3.60 23.04
CA ASP A 477 -15.38 -2.81 23.98
C ASP A 477 -14.90 -3.64 25.18
N ASN A 478 -15.57 -4.77 25.48
CA ASN A 478 -15.17 -5.69 26.55
C ASN A 478 -15.26 -7.17 26.09
N PRO A 479 -14.30 -7.64 25.27
CA PRO A 479 -14.35 -8.98 24.68
C PRO A 479 -14.32 -10.09 25.73
N GLY A 480 -13.69 -9.86 26.89
CA GLY A 480 -13.62 -10.84 27.98
C GLY A 480 -14.96 -11.15 28.65
N ARG A 481 -15.96 -10.26 28.52
CA ARG A 481 -17.33 -10.46 29.01
C ARG A 481 -18.31 -10.88 27.91
N ALA A 482 -17.91 -10.86 26.64
CA ALA A 482 -18.78 -11.24 25.53
C ALA A 482 -18.96 -12.76 25.49
N ALA A 483 -20.22 -13.22 25.41
CA ALA A 483 -20.52 -14.62 25.11
C ALA A 483 -20.02 -14.97 23.69
N PRO A 484 -19.65 -16.24 23.43
CA PRO A 484 -19.26 -16.68 22.09
C PRO A 484 -20.34 -16.39 21.05
N LEU A 485 -19.93 -16.02 19.84
CA LEU A 485 -20.82 -15.73 18.73
C LEU A 485 -20.85 -16.90 17.74
N ASP A 486 -22.03 -17.22 17.21
CA ASP A 486 -22.19 -18.15 16.11
C ASP A 486 -22.33 -17.35 14.82
N VAL A 487 -21.34 -17.50 13.93
CA VAL A 487 -21.29 -16.85 12.62
C VAL A 487 -21.63 -17.90 11.57
N GLU A 488 -22.68 -17.64 10.80
CA GLU A 488 -23.09 -18.44 9.64
C GLU A 488 -23.13 -17.56 8.39
N VAL A 489 -22.55 -18.07 7.31
CA VAL A 489 -22.61 -17.48 5.97
C VAL A 489 -23.04 -18.57 4.99
N ALA A 490 -24.08 -18.29 4.21
CA ALA A 490 -24.64 -19.22 3.24
C ALA A 490 -24.69 -18.58 1.85
N VAL A 491 -24.08 -19.22 0.87
CA VAL A 491 -24.16 -18.84 -0.55
C VAL A 491 -25.08 -19.81 -1.27
N HIS A 492 -26.16 -19.29 -1.84
CA HIS A 492 -27.11 -20.10 -2.59
C HIS A 492 -26.58 -20.32 -4.01
N MET A 493 -26.63 -21.53 -4.54
CA MET A 493 -26.15 -21.89 -5.88
C MET A 493 -27.17 -22.83 -6.52
N GLY A 494 -28.35 -22.30 -6.85
CA GLY A 494 -29.47 -23.11 -7.34
C GLY A 494 -30.03 -24.01 -6.23
N ALA A 495 -30.00 -25.34 -6.44
CA ALA A 495 -30.46 -26.32 -5.46
C ALA A 495 -29.48 -26.56 -4.31
N GLU A 496 -28.21 -26.17 -4.48
CA GLU A 496 -27.18 -26.33 -3.45
C GLU A 496 -26.97 -25.04 -2.65
N VAL A 497 -26.56 -25.19 -1.39
CA VAL A 497 -26.18 -24.07 -0.52
C VAL A 497 -24.82 -24.36 0.09
N ALA A 498 -23.81 -23.57 -0.27
CA ALA A 498 -22.50 -23.65 0.34
C ALA A 498 -22.50 -22.85 1.64
N ARG A 499 -22.15 -23.49 2.76
CA ARG A 499 -22.20 -22.89 4.09
C ARG A 499 -20.83 -22.80 4.74
N PHE A 500 -20.61 -21.71 5.44
CA PHE A 500 -19.56 -21.52 6.42
C PHE A 500 -20.21 -21.35 7.78
N GLN A 501 -19.77 -22.11 8.78
CA GLN A 501 -20.23 -21.98 10.15
C GLN A 501 -19.03 -21.96 11.08
N ARG A 502 -18.99 -20.99 11.99
CA ARG A 502 -17.93 -20.87 12.98
C ARG A 502 -18.42 -20.24 14.27
N ARG A 503 -18.09 -20.90 15.39
CA ARG A 503 -18.19 -20.30 16.71
C ARG A 503 -16.96 -19.44 17.00
N VAL A 504 -17.17 -18.17 17.30
CA VAL A 504 -16.13 -17.14 17.49
C VAL A 504 -16.15 -16.65 18.93
N ARG A 505 -15.01 -16.75 19.61
CA ARG A 505 -14.80 -16.11 20.91
C ARG A 505 -13.93 -14.88 20.70
N LEU A 506 -14.44 -13.70 21.04
CA LEU A 506 -13.68 -12.46 20.93
C LEU A 506 -12.53 -12.49 21.94
N ARG A 507 -11.29 -12.39 21.46
CA ARG A 507 -10.08 -12.31 22.32
C ARG A 507 -9.56 -10.89 22.46
N GLN A 508 -9.91 -10.05 21.50
CA GLN A 508 -9.47 -8.69 21.33
C GLN A 508 -10.69 -7.80 21.04
N VAL A 509 -10.52 -6.50 21.21
CA VAL A 509 -11.60 -5.51 21.00
C VAL A 509 -12.09 -5.46 19.56
N ARG A 510 -11.29 -5.97 18.63
CA ARG A 510 -11.58 -6.08 17.20
C ARG A 510 -11.10 -7.44 16.69
N GLU A 511 -12.00 -8.25 16.14
CA GLU A 511 -11.69 -9.52 15.48
C GLU A 511 -12.07 -9.45 13.99
N LYS A 512 -11.07 -9.49 13.10
CA LYS A 512 -11.30 -9.65 11.65
C LYS A 512 -11.59 -11.11 11.31
N LEU A 513 -12.71 -11.32 10.63
CA LEU A 513 -13.14 -12.60 10.08
C LEU A 513 -13.11 -12.61 8.55
N THR A 514 -12.89 -11.47 7.89
CA THR A 514 -12.85 -11.32 6.42
C THR A 514 -12.13 -12.47 5.72
N ASP A 515 -10.86 -12.72 6.07
CA ASP A 515 -10.01 -13.74 5.43
C ASP A 515 -10.21 -15.16 5.98
N LYS A 516 -11.09 -15.32 6.98
CA LYS A 516 -11.38 -16.61 7.61
C LYS A 516 -12.64 -17.25 7.04
N ILE A 517 -13.54 -16.45 6.47
CA ILE A 517 -14.81 -16.93 5.92
C ILE A 517 -14.60 -17.34 4.47
N HIS A 518 -14.74 -18.64 4.22
CA HIS A 518 -14.66 -19.26 2.91
C HIS A 518 -15.78 -20.30 2.80
N VAL A 519 -16.34 -20.47 1.61
CA VAL A 519 -17.37 -21.49 1.34
C VAL A 519 -16.80 -22.53 0.38
N PRO A 520 -17.07 -23.83 0.59
CA PRO A 520 -16.58 -24.87 -0.30
C PRO A 520 -17.25 -24.74 -1.66
N LEU A 521 -16.46 -24.59 -2.72
CA LEU A 521 -16.92 -24.60 -4.10
C LEU A 521 -16.89 -26.01 -4.72
N THR A 522 -17.15 -27.04 -3.93
CA THR A 522 -17.17 -28.44 -4.40
C THR A 522 -18.36 -28.74 -5.33
N ALA A 523 -19.23 -27.76 -5.55
CA ALA A 523 -20.46 -27.90 -6.30
C ALA A 523 -20.19 -28.18 -7.78
N GLU A 524 -20.72 -29.30 -8.27
CA GLU A 524 -20.98 -29.53 -9.70
C GLU A 524 -21.66 -28.31 -10.34
N VAL A 525 -22.49 -27.60 -9.55
CA VAL A 525 -23.12 -26.34 -9.92
C VAL A 525 -22.10 -25.30 -10.39
N ALA A 526 -21.02 -25.06 -9.66
CA ALA A 526 -20.05 -24.02 -10.02
C ALA A 526 -19.30 -24.33 -11.32
N ARG A 527 -19.11 -25.62 -11.64
CA ARG A 527 -18.59 -26.09 -12.94
C ARG A 527 -19.64 -26.07 -14.06
N SER A 528 -20.92 -26.11 -13.73
CA SER A 528 -22.04 -26.01 -14.68
C SER A 528 -22.44 -24.57 -15.04
N VAL A 529 -21.89 -23.57 -14.32
CA VAL A 529 -22.14 -22.15 -14.59
C VAL A 529 -21.43 -21.73 -15.88
N HIS A 530 -22.16 -21.80 -16.99
CA HIS A 530 -21.69 -21.31 -18.29
C HIS A 530 -21.98 -19.82 -18.53
N GLU A 531 -22.93 -19.26 -17.76
CA GLU A 531 -23.34 -17.85 -17.80
C GLU A 531 -23.46 -17.29 -16.39
N ALA A 532 -23.27 -15.98 -16.22
CA ALA A 532 -23.29 -15.37 -14.89
C ALA A 532 -24.65 -15.56 -14.19
N ILE A 533 -24.63 -16.03 -12.93
CA ILE A 533 -25.83 -16.30 -12.13
C ILE A 533 -26.00 -15.21 -11.06
N ASN A 534 -27.19 -14.63 -10.97
CA ASN A 534 -27.59 -13.80 -9.83
C ASN A 534 -28.11 -14.72 -8.71
N THR A 535 -27.53 -14.62 -7.53
CA THR A 535 -27.89 -15.40 -6.35
C THR A 535 -27.87 -14.54 -5.08
N SER A 536 -28.14 -15.15 -3.92
CA SER A 536 -28.11 -14.51 -2.61
C SER A 536 -27.00 -15.09 -1.72
N LEU A 537 -26.34 -14.20 -0.98
CA LEU A 537 -25.44 -14.51 0.14
C LEU A 537 -26.14 -14.08 1.42
N VAL A 538 -26.46 -15.04 2.29
CA VAL A 538 -27.12 -14.79 3.58
C VAL A 538 -26.08 -14.83 4.68
N VAL A 539 -26.12 -13.85 5.58
CA VAL A 539 -25.27 -13.80 6.78
C VAL A 539 -26.14 -13.78 8.02
N SER A 540 -25.73 -14.53 9.03
CA SER A 540 -26.26 -14.37 10.39
C SER A 540 -25.15 -14.40 11.42
N VAL A 541 -25.19 -13.45 12.35
CA VAL A 541 -24.34 -13.43 13.55
C VAL A 541 -25.26 -13.48 14.76
N ARG A 542 -25.14 -14.55 15.54
CA ARG A 542 -25.94 -14.77 16.76
C ARG A 542 -25.04 -14.77 17.98
N GLN A 543 -25.54 -14.23 19.09
CA GLN A 543 -24.94 -14.37 20.41
C GLN A 543 -25.98 -15.07 21.28
N ASP A 544 -25.71 -16.35 21.59
CA ASP A 544 -26.70 -17.25 22.18
C ASP A 544 -28.01 -17.25 21.35
N ASP A 545 -29.14 -16.83 21.93
CA ASP A 545 -30.43 -16.74 21.23
C ASP A 545 -30.68 -15.39 20.53
N GLU A 546 -29.85 -14.39 20.80
CA GLU A 546 -29.99 -13.03 20.24
C GLU A 546 -29.36 -12.94 18.85
N LEU A 547 -30.12 -12.37 17.90
CA LEU A 547 -29.67 -12.13 16.54
C LEU A 547 -29.07 -10.72 16.43
N LEU A 548 -27.75 -10.64 16.37
CA LEU A 548 -27.03 -9.36 16.32
C LEU A 548 -26.94 -8.79 14.90
N TYR A 549 -26.89 -9.67 13.90
CA TYR A 549 -26.88 -9.28 12.49
C TYR A 549 -27.56 -10.37 11.65
N HIS A 550 -28.44 -9.96 10.74
CA HIS A 550 -29.03 -10.83 9.73
C HIS A 550 -29.39 -10.04 8.49
N ASP A 551 -28.85 -10.46 7.36
CA ASP A 551 -29.13 -9.81 6.09
C ASP A 551 -28.93 -10.76 4.90
N SER A 552 -29.60 -10.46 3.79
CA SER A 552 -29.49 -11.17 2.52
C SER A 552 -28.97 -10.23 1.44
N HIS A 553 -27.79 -10.55 0.94
CA HIS A 553 -27.05 -9.73 -0.02
C HIS A 553 -27.18 -10.32 -1.41
N ARG A 554 -27.44 -9.49 -2.41
CA ARG A 554 -27.38 -9.90 -3.82
C ARG A 554 -25.91 -10.18 -4.18
N LEU A 555 -25.68 -11.33 -4.80
CA LEU A 555 -24.37 -11.79 -5.24
C LEU A 555 -24.46 -12.26 -6.70
N ARG A 556 -23.57 -11.78 -7.57
CA ARG A 556 -23.40 -12.32 -8.92
C ARG A 556 -22.20 -13.27 -8.97
N LEU A 557 -22.44 -14.53 -9.31
CA LEU A 557 -21.41 -15.54 -9.54
C LEU A 557 -21.07 -15.57 -11.03
N LEU A 558 -19.80 -15.35 -11.35
CA LEU A 558 -19.32 -15.34 -12.73
C LEU A 558 -18.97 -16.76 -13.22
N PRO A 559 -19.07 -17.03 -14.54
CA PRO A 559 -18.64 -18.29 -15.14
C PRO A 559 -17.20 -18.65 -14.77
N VAL A 560 -16.94 -19.95 -14.71
CA VAL A 560 -15.67 -20.53 -14.29
C VAL A 560 -14.50 -20.14 -15.21
N ASP A 561 -14.79 -19.89 -16.48
CA ASP A 561 -13.86 -19.51 -17.54
C ASP A 561 -13.79 -17.98 -17.76
N GLN A 562 -14.53 -17.18 -16.97
CA GLN A 562 -14.44 -15.73 -17.04
C GLN A 562 -13.29 -15.24 -16.17
N TRP A 563 -12.35 -14.50 -16.76
CA TRP A 563 -11.34 -13.73 -16.05
C TRP A 563 -11.71 -12.25 -16.04
N ARG A 564 -11.28 -11.54 -15.00
CA ARG A 564 -11.48 -10.11 -14.84
C ARG A 564 -10.14 -9.42 -14.72
N ASP A 565 -9.88 -8.51 -15.65
CA ASP A 565 -8.66 -7.73 -15.69
C ASP A 565 -8.78 -6.50 -14.80
N ASN A 566 -8.88 -6.72 -13.49
CA ASN A 566 -8.94 -5.65 -12.51
C ASN A 566 -7.97 -5.90 -11.36
N ARG A 567 -7.72 -4.89 -10.53
CA ARG A 567 -6.75 -4.99 -9.42
C ARG A 567 -7.02 -6.12 -8.40
N ARG A 568 -8.29 -6.48 -8.20
CA ARG A 568 -8.68 -7.50 -7.22
C ARG A 568 -8.54 -8.91 -7.80
N ASP A 569 -8.97 -9.07 -9.05
CA ASP A 569 -9.21 -10.37 -9.68
C ASP A 569 -8.14 -10.73 -10.71
N GLY A 570 -7.53 -9.74 -11.35
CA GLY A 570 -6.49 -9.87 -12.37
C GLY A 570 -5.31 -10.70 -11.88
N ARG A 571 -4.94 -10.52 -10.60
CA ARG A 571 -3.91 -11.30 -9.91
C ARG A 571 -4.16 -12.81 -9.86
N TRP A 572 -5.36 -13.31 -10.13
CA TRP A 572 -5.69 -14.74 -10.17
C TRP A 572 -5.59 -15.37 -11.56
N LEU A 573 -5.11 -14.62 -12.56
CA LEU A 573 -4.80 -15.16 -13.89
C LEU A 573 -3.95 -16.46 -13.85
N PRO A 574 -3.01 -16.69 -12.89
CA PRO A 574 -2.25 -17.94 -12.82
C PRO A 574 -3.10 -19.19 -12.66
N SER A 575 -4.35 -19.10 -12.17
CA SER A 575 -5.27 -20.23 -12.10
C SER A 575 -5.77 -20.69 -13.48
N PHE A 576 -5.62 -19.87 -14.52
CA PHE A 576 -5.95 -20.24 -15.91
C PHE A 576 -4.76 -20.83 -16.68
N VAL A 577 -3.59 -20.93 -16.06
CA VAL A 577 -2.46 -21.70 -16.61
C VAL A 577 -2.68 -23.17 -16.25
N LEU A 578 -2.97 -24.01 -17.25
CA LEU A 578 -3.42 -25.39 -17.09
C LEU A 578 -2.39 -26.40 -17.61
N PRO A 579 -1.26 -26.66 -16.90
CA PRO A 579 -0.19 -27.52 -17.39
C PRO A 579 -0.59 -28.99 -17.59
N ARG A 580 -1.69 -29.43 -16.96
CA ARG A 580 -2.22 -30.80 -17.07
C ARG A 580 -3.35 -30.96 -18.08
N ASP A 581 -3.63 -29.91 -18.86
CA ASP A 581 -4.59 -30.03 -19.96
C ASP A 581 -4.07 -31.05 -21.00
N PRO A 582 -4.91 -31.97 -21.50
CA PRO A 582 -4.51 -32.97 -22.49
C PRO A 582 -3.79 -32.38 -23.71
N ALA A 583 -4.22 -31.22 -24.19
CA ALA A 583 -3.59 -30.57 -25.34
C ALA A 583 -2.16 -30.09 -25.01
N VAL A 584 -1.90 -29.67 -23.76
CA VAL A 584 -0.54 -29.29 -23.32
C VAL A 584 0.37 -30.52 -23.26
N LEU A 585 -0.14 -31.64 -22.74
CA LEU A 585 0.61 -32.92 -22.74
C LEU A 585 0.93 -33.36 -24.17
N ASP A 586 -0.03 -33.24 -25.08
CA ASP A 586 0.16 -33.56 -26.50
C ASP A 586 1.17 -32.62 -27.18
N ALA A 587 1.11 -31.31 -26.90
CA ALA A 587 2.08 -30.33 -27.40
C ALA A 587 3.51 -30.69 -26.99
N VAL A 588 3.74 -30.94 -25.69
CA VAL A 588 5.07 -31.30 -25.18
C VAL A 588 5.54 -32.64 -25.76
N SER A 589 4.63 -33.61 -25.92
CA SER A 589 4.95 -34.90 -26.54
C SER A 589 5.44 -34.73 -27.98
N MET A 590 4.75 -33.92 -28.78
CA MET A 590 5.13 -33.59 -30.16
C MET A 590 6.45 -32.81 -30.23
N ALA A 591 6.66 -31.89 -29.29
CA ALA A 591 7.85 -31.04 -29.21
C ALA A 591 9.15 -31.81 -28.96
N ARG A 592 9.08 -33.05 -28.46
CA ARG A 592 10.26 -33.92 -28.25
C ARG A 592 11.11 -34.07 -29.51
N ARG A 593 10.49 -34.13 -30.70
CA ARG A 593 11.24 -34.28 -31.95
C ARG A 593 12.06 -33.03 -32.27
N TYR A 594 11.49 -31.84 -32.05
CA TYR A 594 12.19 -30.57 -32.26
C TYR A 594 13.30 -30.39 -31.23
N ASN A 595 13.04 -30.74 -29.98
CA ASN A 595 14.02 -30.66 -28.90
C ASN A 595 15.27 -31.52 -29.21
N ARG A 596 15.07 -32.75 -29.72
CA ARG A 596 16.18 -33.63 -30.15
C ARG A 596 16.98 -33.05 -31.30
N VAL A 597 16.30 -32.45 -32.29
CA VAL A 597 16.97 -31.83 -33.45
C VAL A 597 17.74 -30.57 -33.04
N LEU A 598 17.13 -29.67 -32.28
CA LEU A 598 17.73 -28.41 -31.85
C LEU A 598 18.93 -28.61 -30.91
N ARG A 599 18.92 -29.69 -30.12
CA ARG A 599 20.02 -30.06 -29.22
C ARG A 599 21.01 -31.04 -29.83
N ASP A 600 20.76 -31.51 -31.06
CA ASP A 600 21.53 -32.57 -31.74
C ASP A 600 21.79 -33.79 -30.83
N ASP A 601 20.75 -34.22 -30.10
CA ASP A 601 20.82 -35.32 -29.15
C ASP A 601 19.54 -36.15 -29.22
N PRO A 602 19.60 -37.40 -29.72
CA PRO A 602 18.42 -38.27 -29.85
C PRO A 602 17.82 -38.70 -28.50
N THR A 603 18.57 -38.56 -27.41
CA THR A 603 18.14 -38.88 -26.05
C THR A 603 17.59 -37.68 -25.29
N ALA A 604 17.71 -36.47 -25.85
CA ALA A 604 17.28 -35.23 -25.20
C ALA A 604 15.81 -35.27 -24.77
N GLY A 605 15.61 -35.04 -23.47
CA GLY A 605 14.32 -34.86 -22.84
C GLY A 605 14.01 -33.38 -22.58
N PHE A 606 12.83 -33.14 -22.04
CA PHE A 606 12.50 -31.87 -21.41
C PHE A 606 12.97 -31.93 -19.96
N ASP A 607 14.18 -31.45 -19.72
CA ASP A 607 14.87 -31.56 -18.43
C ASP A 607 14.73 -30.25 -17.61
N GLY A 608 13.99 -29.27 -18.13
CA GLY A 608 13.80 -27.96 -17.50
C GLY A 608 15.14 -27.29 -17.22
N TYR A 609 15.34 -26.84 -15.98
CA TYR A 609 16.60 -26.27 -15.53
C TYR A 609 17.69 -27.30 -15.20
N GLN A 610 17.41 -28.61 -15.17
CA GLN A 610 18.42 -29.62 -14.83
C GLN A 610 19.54 -29.72 -15.87
N CYS A 611 19.32 -29.20 -17.08
CA CYS A 611 20.37 -29.06 -18.09
C CYS A 611 21.40 -27.97 -17.75
N VAL A 612 21.11 -27.09 -16.78
CA VAL A 612 22.01 -26.05 -16.28
C VAL A 612 22.55 -26.50 -14.92
N ARG A 613 23.88 -26.54 -14.80
CA ARG A 613 24.51 -26.83 -13.51
C ARG A 613 24.56 -25.55 -12.66
N ASP A 614 24.17 -25.66 -11.39
CA ASP A 614 24.15 -24.51 -10.46
C ASP A 614 25.53 -23.84 -10.28
N ASP A 615 26.63 -24.58 -10.46
CA ASP A 615 28.01 -24.11 -10.29
C ASP A 615 28.60 -23.46 -11.58
N ALA A 616 27.89 -23.51 -12.70
CA ALA A 616 28.37 -23.03 -14.00
C ALA A 616 27.21 -22.44 -14.85
N ILE A 617 26.70 -21.28 -14.44
CA ILE A 617 25.70 -20.52 -15.20
C ILE A 617 26.43 -19.67 -16.25
N ASP A 618 26.59 -20.23 -17.45
CA ASP A 618 27.08 -19.51 -18.64
C ASP A 618 26.02 -19.46 -19.75
N GLU A 619 26.28 -18.69 -20.80
CA GLU A 619 25.33 -18.52 -21.91
C GLU A 619 25.03 -19.80 -22.68
N GLU A 620 25.96 -20.75 -22.77
CA GLU A 620 25.69 -22.00 -23.48
C GLU A 620 24.79 -22.93 -22.66
N ALA A 621 24.98 -22.98 -21.33
CA ALA A 621 24.07 -23.68 -20.44
C ALA A 621 22.65 -23.08 -20.51
N LEU A 622 22.53 -21.74 -20.46
CA LEU A 622 21.25 -21.06 -20.57
C LEU A 622 20.57 -21.29 -21.94
N ARG A 623 21.34 -21.38 -23.03
CA ARG A 623 20.81 -21.78 -24.35
C ARG A 623 20.21 -23.19 -24.36
N GLY A 624 20.65 -24.09 -23.48
CA GLY A 624 20.03 -25.40 -23.30
C GLY A 624 18.56 -25.30 -22.87
N VAL A 625 18.22 -24.29 -22.05
CA VAL A 625 16.83 -23.97 -21.69
C VAL A 625 16.11 -23.34 -22.87
N ASP A 626 16.73 -22.37 -23.55
CA ASP A 626 16.12 -21.68 -24.69
C ASP A 626 15.76 -22.64 -25.84
N ARG A 627 16.58 -23.66 -26.12
CA ARG A 627 16.29 -24.70 -27.12
C ARG A 627 15.07 -25.55 -26.78
N GLN A 628 14.81 -25.79 -25.48
CA GLN A 628 13.58 -26.49 -25.05
C GLN A 628 12.35 -25.61 -25.31
N VAL A 629 12.45 -24.31 -25.02
CA VAL A 629 11.38 -23.33 -25.30
C VAL A 629 11.13 -23.21 -26.82
N GLU A 630 12.20 -23.16 -27.62
CA GLU A 630 12.13 -23.13 -29.08
C GLU A 630 11.47 -24.38 -29.66
N ALA A 631 11.69 -25.56 -29.06
CA ALA A 631 11.02 -26.79 -29.47
C ALA A 631 9.49 -26.74 -29.26
N LEU A 632 9.05 -26.13 -28.16
CA LEU A 632 7.63 -25.89 -27.90
C LEU A 632 7.06 -24.89 -28.91
N TRP A 633 7.77 -23.79 -29.17
CA TRP A 633 7.39 -22.81 -30.20
C TRP A 633 7.23 -23.46 -31.57
N ALA A 634 8.23 -24.23 -32.02
CA ALA A 634 8.23 -24.91 -33.31
C ALA A 634 7.04 -25.87 -33.47
N THR A 635 6.63 -26.54 -32.38
CA THR A 635 5.44 -27.40 -32.38
C THR A 635 4.17 -26.60 -32.58
N LEU A 636 3.98 -25.53 -31.80
CA LEU A 636 2.79 -24.69 -31.93
C LEU A 636 2.72 -24.01 -33.32
N LEU A 637 3.86 -23.58 -33.84
CA LEU A 637 3.98 -22.92 -35.13
C LEU A 637 3.71 -23.86 -36.31
N HIS A 638 4.40 -25.01 -36.36
CA HIS A 638 4.42 -25.86 -37.55
C HIS A 638 3.36 -26.97 -37.53
N ASP A 639 3.11 -27.56 -36.37
CA ASP A 639 2.12 -28.61 -36.21
C ASP A 639 0.74 -28.05 -35.88
N TRP A 640 0.68 -27.05 -34.99
CA TRP A 640 -0.62 -26.59 -34.52
C TRP A 640 -1.27 -25.53 -35.42
N ARG A 641 -0.46 -24.67 -36.07
CA ARG A 641 -0.91 -23.69 -37.07
C ARG A 641 -2.11 -22.88 -36.59
N LEU A 642 -1.96 -22.25 -35.43
CA LEU A 642 -3.02 -21.50 -34.77
C LEU A 642 -3.33 -20.19 -35.49
N GLY A 643 -4.59 -19.77 -35.51
CA GLY A 643 -5.04 -18.46 -35.97
C GLY A 643 -5.37 -17.50 -34.82
N TYR A 644 -5.40 -16.20 -35.13
CA TYR A 644 -5.83 -15.18 -34.17
C TYR A 644 -7.34 -14.96 -34.25
N ILE A 645 -7.98 -14.81 -33.09
CA ILE A 645 -9.38 -14.41 -32.99
C ILE A 645 -9.53 -13.30 -31.95
N ASN A 646 -10.56 -12.46 -32.14
CA ASN A 646 -10.92 -11.46 -31.15
C ASN A 646 -11.60 -12.12 -29.94
N PRO A 647 -11.49 -11.50 -28.74
CA PRO A 647 -12.22 -11.97 -27.57
C PRO A 647 -13.73 -11.97 -27.84
N PRO A 648 -14.48 -12.94 -27.29
CA PRO A 648 -15.94 -12.95 -27.41
C PRO A 648 -16.54 -11.69 -26.74
N PRO A 649 -17.71 -11.20 -27.20
CA PRO A 649 -18.36 -10.02 -26.62
C PRO A 649 -18.63 -10.20 -25.11
N SER A 650 -18.17 -9.28 -24.27
CA SER A 650 -18.52 -9.24 -22.85
C SER A 650 -19.56 -8.14 -22.59
N TYR A 651 -20.72 -8.52 -22.06
CA TYR A 651 -21.80 -7.59 -21.70
C TYR A 651 -21.65 -7.17 -20.22
N SER A 652 -20.61 -6.38 -19.93
CA SER A 652 -20.44 -5.64 -18.67
C SER A 652 -19.98 -4.23 -19.01
N GLY A 653 -20.60 -3.21 -18.41
CA GLY A 653 -20.36 -1.78 -18.72
C GLY A 653 -18.95 -1.27 -18.43
N GLU A 654 -18.05 -2.12 -17.91
CA GLU A 654 -16.62 -1.86 -17.74
C GLU A 654 -15.88 -2.94 -18.55
N LEU A 655 -15.04 -2.51 -19.50
CA LEU A 655 -14.27 -3.31 -20.46
C LEU A 655 -13.11 -4.11 -19.82
N ASP A 656 -13.32 -4.74 -18.66
CA ASP A 656 -12.27 -5.43 -17.88
C ASP A 656 -12.65 -6.89 -17.56
N SER A 657 -13.31 -7.60 -18.49
CA SER A 657 -13.56 -9.04 -18.35
C SER A 657 -13.61 -9.79 -19.69
N GLN A 658 -12.99 -10.97 -19.71
CA GLN A 658 -12.88 -11.82 -20.89
C GLN A 658 -13.14 -13.29 -20.53
N ARG A 659 -13.82 -14.02 -21.41
CA ARG A 659 -13.91 -15.49 -21.37
C ARG A 659 -12.62 -16.08 -21.93
N LEU A 660 -11.94 -16.92 -21.16
CA LEU A 660 -10.67 -17.53 -21.52
C LEU A 660 -10.88 -18.96 -22.02
N ARG A 661 -10.19 -19.31 -23.09
CA ARG A 661 -10.19 -20.67 -23.63
C ARG A 661 -9.13 -21.51 -22.96
N VAL A 662 -9.48 -22.75 -22.60
CA VAL A 662 -8.50 -23.74 -22.15
C VAL A 662 -7.67 -24.24 -23.33
N PRO A 663 -6.44 -24.75 -23.12
CA PRO A 663 -5.59 -25.30 -24.19
C PRO A 663 -6.29 -26.29 -25.13
N SER A 664 -7.10 -27.20 -24.59
CA SER A 664 -7.88 -28.14 -25.39
C SER A 664 -8.86 -27.46 -26.36
N MET A 665 -9.45 -26.33 -25.97
CA MET A 665 -10.33 -25.55 -26.85
C MET A 665 -9.52 -24.81 -27.92
N VAL A 666 -8.38 -24.20 -27.57
CA VAL A 666 -7.48 -23.53 -28.52
C VAL A 666 -7.01 -24.52 -29.61
N LEU A 667 -6.66 -25.75 -29.23
CA LEU A 667 -6.28 -26.79 -30.18
C LEU A 667 -7.46 -27.23 -31.07
N ALA A 668 -8.64 -27.43 -30.49
CA ALA A 668 -9.83 -27.86 -31.22
C ALA A 668 -10.32 -26.81 -32.23
N GLU A 669 -10.35 -25.54 -31.82
CA GLU A 669 -10.76 -24.40 -32.65
C GLU A 669 -9.65 -23.93 -33.59
N ARG A 670 -8.40 -24.35 -33.36
CA ARG A 670 -7.19 -23.86 -34.05
C ARG A 670 -7.04 -22.34 -33.96
N ALA A 671 -7.52 -21.72 -32.89
CA ALA A 671 -7.48 -20.27 -32.73
C ALA A 671 -7.49 -19.83 -31.27
N GLY A 672 -6.95 -18.64 -31.00
CA GLY A 672 -6.97 -18.02 -29.68
C GLY A 672 -6.77 -16.50 -29.75
N THR A 673 -7.12 -15.83 -28.65
CA THR A 673 -6.76 -14.43 -28.39
C THR A 673 -5.31 -14.32 -27.89
N CYS A 674 -4.77 -13.10 -27.75
CA CYS A 674 -3.43 -12.89 -27.21
C CYS A 674 -3.24 -13.57 -25.84
N ILE A 675 -4.19 -13.40 -24.93
CA ILE A 675 -4.16 -14.01 -23.60
C ILE A 675 -4.36 -15.53 -23.63
N ASP A 676 -5.22 -16.08 -24.50
CA ASP A 676 -5.39 -17.53 -24.64
C ASP A 676 -4.05 -18.18 -25.05
N LEU A 677 -3.35 -17.57 -26.02
CA LEU A 677 -2.06 -18.05 -26.52
C LEU A 677 -0.95 -17.88 -25.48
N ALA A 678 -0.95 -16.78 -24.72
CA ALA A 678 -0.01 -16.56 -23.63
C ALA A 678 -0.17 -17.62 -22.53
N LEU A 679 -1.40 -17.92 -22.12
CA LEU A 679 -1.71 -18.93 -21.10
C LEU A 679 -1.37 -20.35 -21.57
N LEU A 680 -1.67 -20.69 -22.83
CA LEU A 680 -1.27 -21.96 -23.45
C LEU A 680 0.25 -22.13 -23.39
N PHE A 681 1.02 -21.13 -23.81
CA PHE A 681 2.47 -21.22 -23.82
C PHE A 681 3.04 -21.31 -22.41
N ALA A 682 2.53 -20.50 -21.47
CA ALA A 682 2.90 -20.59 -20.06
C ALA A 682 2.60 -21.98 -19.47
N ALA A 683 1.50 -22.62 -19.86
CA ALA A 683 1.16 -23.97 -19.41
C ALA A 683 2.14 -25.03 -19.93
N CYS A 684 2.58 -24.91 -21.19
CA CYS A 684 3.63 -25.76 -21.76
C CYS A 684 4.96 -25.60 -20.99
N LEU A 685 5.36 -24.36 -20.69
CA LEU A 685 6.57 -24.05 -19.93
C LEU A 685 6.51 -24.62 -18.50
N GLU A 686 5.39 -24.41 -17.80
CA GLU A 686 5.17 -24.92 -16.45
C GLU A 686 5.25 -26.45 -16.41
N LEU A 687 4.71 -27.14 -17.42
CA LEU A 687 4.77 -28.60 -17.52
C LEU A 687 6.20 -29.16 -17.66
N VAL A 688 7.10 -28.41 -18.30
CA VAL A 688 8.50 -28.82 -18.53
C VAL A 688 9.48 -28.25 -17.52
N ASP A 689 8.99 -27.77 -16.37
CA ASP A 689 9.81 -27.19 -15.28
C ASP A 689 10.64 -25.98 -15.72
N ILE A 690 10.09 -25.16 -16.63
CA ILE A 690 10.61 -23.83 -16.98
C ILE A 690 9.64 -22.79 -16.41
N TYR A 691 10.15 -21.90 -15.56
CA TYR A 691 9.31 -21.02 -14.76
C TYR A 691 8.72 -19.89 -15.63
N PRO A 692 7.39 -19.92 -15.90
CA PRO A 692 6.76 -18.95 -16.76
C PRO A 692 6.36 -17.69 -16.00
N VAL A 693 6.33 -16.59 -16.75
CA VAL A 693 5.65 -15.35 -16.36
C VAL A 693 4.62 -14.98 -17.44
N VAL A 694 3.62 -14.20 -17.06
CA VAL A 694 2.68 -13.56 -18.00
C VAL A 694 2.78 -12.06 -17.80
N PHE A 695 3.08 -11.32 -18.86
CA PHE A 695 3.05 -9.86 -18.87
C PHE A 695 1.68 -9.40 -19.33
N LEU A 696 1.10 -8.47 -18.58
CA LEU A 696 -0.07 -7.71 -18.97
C LEU A 696 0.37 -6.32 -19.43
N LEU A 697 -0.11 -5.94 -20.60
CA LEU A 697 0.07 -4.65 -21.24
C LEU A 697 -1.31 -4.01 -21.43
N GLU A 698 -1.36 -2.73 -21.80
CA GLU A 698 -2.64 -2.08 -22.10
C GLU A 698 -3.34 -2.74 -23.31
N GLY A 699 -4.34 -3.58 -23.03
CA GLY A 699 -5.10 -4.32 -24.03
C GLY A 699 -4.39 -5.52 -24.66
N HIS A 700 -3.25 -5.95 -24.11
CA HIS A 700 -2.47 -7.05 -24.68
C HIS A 700 -1.81 -7.91 -23.58
N ALA A 701 -1.51 -9.16 -23.91
CA ALA A 701 -0.85 -10.09 -22.99
C ALA A 701 0.13 -10.98 -23.74
N LEU A 702 1.30 -11.20 -23.15
CA LEU A 702 2.34 -12.05 -23.72
C LEU A 702 3.08 -12.83 -22.62
N PRO A 703 3.52 -14.07 -22.86
CA PRO A 703 4.25 -14.85 -21.87
C PRO A 703 5.74 -14.53 -21.89
N GLY A 704 6.43 -15.01 -20.87
CA GLY A 704 7.88 -15.10 -20.84
C GLY A 704 8.35 -16.21 -19.92
N TRP A 705 9.67 -16.36 -19.81
CA TRP A 705 10.27 -17.32 -18.89
C TRP A 705 11.53 -16.77 -18.25
N TRP A 706 11.80 -17.25 -17.03
CA TRP A 706 13.12 -17.12 -16.42
C TRP A 706 14.07 -18.12 -17.08
N ARG A 707 15.27 -17.68 -17.51
CA ARG A 707 16.26 -18.60 -18.10
C ARG A 707 16.93 -19.51 -17.06
N HIS A 708 16.79 -19.20 -15.78
CA HIS A 708 17.25 -20.06 -14.69
C HIS A 708 16.45 -19.80 -13.40
N ARG A 709 16.23 -20.83 -12.58
CA ARG A 709 15.51 -20.71 -11.29
C ARG A 709 16.14 -19.69 -10.34
N SER A 710 17.47 -19.59 -10.30
CA SER A 710 18.17 -18.67 -9.39
C SER A 710 17.92 -17.20 -9.72
N PHE A 711 17.60 -16.87 -10.98
CA PHE A 711 17.24 -15.51 -11.39
C PHE A 711 15.87 -15.11 -10.84
N GLN A 712 14.90 -16.04 -10.88
CA GLN A 712 13.60 -15.83 -10.24
C GLN A 712 13.77 -15.67 -8.71
N GLU A 713 14.58 -16.51 -8.08
CA GLU A 713 14.85 -16.39 -6.63
C GLU A 713 15.51 -15.05 -6.29
N GLU A 714 16.47 -14.57 -7.10
CA GLU A 714 17.11 -13.27 -6.92
C GLU A 714 16.12 -12.11 -7.09
N TYR A 715 15.18 -12.22 -8.03
CA TYR A 715 14.07 -11.27 -8.21
C TYR A 715 13.14 -11.22 -6.99
N GLN A 716 12.77 -12.38 -6.43
CA GLN A 716 11.89 -12.47 -5.25
C GLN A 716 12.57 -11.96 -3.98
N ARG A 717 13.88 -12.21 -3.81
CA ARG A 717 14.67 -11.77 -2.66
C ARG A 717 14.90 -10.26 -2.60
N MET A 718 14.79 -9.56 -3.73
CA MET A 718 14.80 -8.11 -3.71
C MET A 718 16.11 -7.51 -3.11
N GLY A 719 17.27 -8.04 -3.53
CA GLY A 719 18.59 -7.63 -3.01
C GLY A 719 19.05 -6.23 -3.44
N ALA A 720 20.00 -5.64 -2.71
CA ALA A 720 20.48 -4.26 -2.89
C ALA A 720 20.91 -3.88 -4.32
N ALA A 721 21.43 -4.83 -5.11
CA ALA A 721 21.88 -4.62 -6.48
C ALA A 721 20.73 -4.41 -7.49
N ASN A 722 19.48 -4.70 -7.11
CA ASN A 722 18.34 -4.69 -8.04
C ASN A 722 17.74 -3.29 -8.29
N TYR A 723 18.24 -2.22 -7.65
CA TYR A 723 17.47 -0.98 -7.46
C TYR A 723 18.03 0.31 -8.03
N SER A 724 19.32 0.37 -8.38
CA SER A 724 19.98 1.65 -8.74
C SER A 724 19.38 2.35 -9.96
N GLU A 725 18.51 1.67 -10.72
CA GLU A 725 17.87 2.17 -11.95
C GLU A 725 16.33 2.34 -11.83
N VAL A 726 15.70 2.00 -10.70
CA VAL A 726 14.24 1.77 -10.64
C VAL A 726 13.41 3.04 -10.35
N VAL A 727 13.99 4.08 -9.77
CA VAL A 727 13.24 5.26 -9.32
C VAL A 727 13.98 6.57 -9.64
N GLN A 728 13.32 7.47 -10.39
CA GLN A 728 13.77 8.85 -10.51
C GLN A 728 13.58 9.57 -9.16
N ALA A 729 14.66 10.20 -8.68
CA ALA A 729 14.67 10.94 -7.43
C ALA A 729 14.10 12.34 -7.65
N ASP A 730 12.91 12.59 -7.10
CA ASP A 730 12.37 13.94 -7.00
C ASP A 730 11.74 14.16 -5.63
N ALA A 731 11.82 15.40 -5.16
CA ALA A 731 11.12 15.89 -3.99
C ALA A 731 9.59 15.85 -4.18
N GLY A 732 9.12 15.87 -5.43
CA GLY A 732 7.74 15.86 -5.89
C GLY A 732 6.87 14.72 -5.39
N GLY A 733 7.32 13.46 -5.46
CA GLY A 733 6.45 12.33 -5.15
C GLY A 733 7.12 10.97 -5.14
N SER A 734 6.38 9.96 -4.66
CA SER A 734 6.85 8.57 -4.65
C SER A 734 6.33 7.82 -5.88
N SER A 735 7.17 7.66 -6.91
CA SER A 735 6.84 6.92 -8.15
C SER A 735 6.62 5.41 -7.98
N ALA A 736 6.67 4.91 -6.74
CA ALA A 736 6.52 3.51 -6.37
C ALA A 736 5.08 3.13 -5.94
N ALA A 737 4.08 3.98 -6.19
CA ALA A 737 2.70 3.72 -5.75
C ALA A 737 2.16 2.42 -6.37
N ASN A 738 1.56 1.54 -5.55
CA ASN A 738 1.02 0.24 -5.95
C ASN A 738 2.04 -0.75 -6.54
N ALA A 739 3.28 -0.78 -6.02
CA ALA A 739 4.32 -1.68 -6.54
C ALA A 739 3.90 -3.16 -6.54
N GLN A 740 3.20 -3.61 -5.48
CA GLN A 740 2.78 -5.00 -5.37
C GLN A 740 1.70 -5.25 -4.32
N VAL A 741 0.67 -6.01 -4.68
CA VAL A 741 -0.41 -6.42 -3.74
C VAL A 741 -0.25 -7.88 -3.29
N VAL A 742 0.27 -8.76 -4.14
CA VAL A 742 0.55 -10.18 -3.83
C VAL A 742 1.91 -10.57 -4.39
N SER A 743 2.60 -11.57 -3.80
CA SER A 743 4.00 -11.90 -4.13
C SER A 743 4.24 -12.26 -5.60
N TRP A 744 3.23 -12.74 -6.29
CA TRP A 744 3.31 -13.15 -7.70
C TRP A 744 2.82 -12.11 -8.70
N HIS A 745 2.32 -10.93 -8.28
CA HIS A 745 1.80 -9.89 -9.18
C HIS A 745 2.53 -8.58 -8.98
N ALA A 746 3.45 -8.24 -9.88
CA ALA A 746 4.23 -7.02 -9.85
C ALA A 746 3.59 -5.97 -10.79
N GLY A 747 3.17 -4.82 -10.24
CA GLY A 747 2.43 -3.79 -10.98
C GLY A 747 3.31 -2.79 -11.72
N LYS A 748 2.71 -1.75 -12.32
CA LYS A 748 3.40 -0.74 -13.15
C LYS A 748 4.72 -0.19 -12.57
N ALA A 749 4.82 -0.03 -11.25
CA ALA A 749 6.03 0.48 -10.61
C ALA A 749 7.25 -0.47 -10.71
N SER A 750 7.06 -1.76 -11.00
CA SER A 750 8.16 -2.70 -11.22
C SER A 750 8.73 -2.68 -12.64
N TRP A 751 8.19 -1.87 -13.55
CA TRP A 751 8.60 -1.84 -14.96
C TRP A 751 10.11 -1.71 -15.14
N ALA A 752 10.77 -0.78 -14.43
CA ALA A 752 12.21 -0.56 -14.58
C ALA A 752 13.03 -1.77 -14.09
N GLU A 753 12.58 -2.43 -13.02
CA GLU A 753 13.17 -3.69 -12.56
C GLU A 753 12.99 -4.77 -13.62
N VAL A 754 11.77 -5.01 -14.09
CA VAL A 754 11.45 -6.02 -15.13
C VAL A 754 12.25 -5.78 -16.40
N ARG A 755 12.31 -4.54 -16.90
CA ARG A 755 13.07 -4.15 -18.09
C ARG A 755 14.56 -4.44 -17.94
N ARG A 756 15.13 -4.26 -16.74
CA ARG A 756 16.52 -4.63 -16.45
C ARG A 756 16.72 -6.15 -16.57
N TRP A 757 15.85 -6.97 -15.99
CA TRP A 757 15.94 -8.43 -16.11
C TRP A 757 15.83 -8.93 -17.55
N VAL A 758 15.01 -8.25 -18.36
CA VAL A 758 14.90 -8.49 -19.81
C VAL A 758 16.19 -8.08 -20.54
N ARG A 759 16.73 -6.89 -20.25
CA ARG A 759 18.00 -6.40 -20.82
C ARG A 759 19.19 -7.29 -20.46
N GLU A 760 19.24 -7.79 -19.23
CA GLU A 760 20.25 -8.75 -18.75
C GLU A 760 20.06 -10.16 -19.32
N ARG A 761 19.02 -10.39 -20.14
CA ARG A 761 18.63 -11.69 -20.70
C ARG A 761 18.49 -12.77 -19.63
N LYS A 762 18.04 -12.41 -18.44
CA LYS A 762 17.70 -13.35 -17.35
C LYS A 762 16.23 -13.73 -17.38
N LEU A 763 15.39 -12.80 -17.87
CA LEU A 763 13.97 -12.96 -18.14
C LEU A 763 13.74 -12.73 -19.64
N VAL A 764 13.00 -13.60 -20.31
CA VAL A 764 12.79 -13.51 -21.77
C VAL A 764 11.30 -13.44 -22.08
N PRO A 765 10.79 -12.32 -22.61
CA PRO A 765 9.44 -12.21 -23.14
C PRO A 765 9.37 -12.82 -24.55
N ILE A 766 8.19 -13.28 -24.95
CA ILE A 766 7.94 -13.73 -26.34
C ILE A 766 6.53 -13.36 -26.77
N GLU A 767 6.38 -12.79 -27.96
CA GLU A 767 5.09 -12.41 -28.51
C GLU A 767 4.39 -13.63 -29.14
N THR A 768 3.46 -14.25 -28.42
CA THR A 768 2.75 -15.45 -28.89
C THR A 768 1.75 -15.19 -30.01
N VAL A 769 1.29 -13.94 -30.22
CA VAL A 769 0.46 -13.63 -31.40
C VAL A 769 1.22 -13.88 -32.69
N ARG A 770 2.56 -13.79 -32.68
CA ARG A 770 3.40 -14.14 -33.83
C ARG A 770 3.28 -15.59 -34.29
N LEU A 771 2.78 -16.51 -33.45
CA LEU A 771 2.43 -17.87 -33.89
C LEU A 771 1.40 -17.87 -35.04
N THR A 772 0.50 -16.89 -35.01
CA THR A 772 -0.59 -16.73 -35.99
C THR A 772 -0.14 -16.05 -37.28
N GLU A 773 1.05 -15.46 -37.27
CA GLU A 773 1.68 -14.75 -38.38
C GLU A 773 2.81 -15.56 -39.03
N HIS A 774 3.04 -16.79 -38.56
CA HIS A 774 4.10 -17.69 -39.01
C HIS A 774 5.53 -17.16 -38.79
N CYS A 775 5.77 -16.32 -37.78
CA CYS A 775 7.12 -15.80 -37.50
C CYS A 775 8.04 -16.80 -36.78
N GLY A 776 9.35 -16.57 -36.93
CA GLY A 776 10.39 -17.34 -36.26
C GLY A 776 10.49 -17.07 -34.76
N PHE A 777 11.14 -17.97 -34.03
CA PHE A 777 11.28 -17.90 -32.57
C PHE A 777 12.01 -16.63 -32.09
N ILE A 778 13.14 -16.28 -32.72
CA ILE A 778 13.92 -15.10 -32.34
C ILE A 778 13.15 -13.80 -32.62
N GLU A 779 12.50 -13.71 -33.79
CA GLU A 779 11.66 -12.55 -34.15
C GLU A 779 10.51 -12.35 -33.16
N ALA A 780 9.89 -13.44 -32.68
CA ALA A 780 8.87 -13.38 -31.64
C ALA A 780 9.40 -12.90 -30.28
N ILE A 781 10.64 -13.27 -29.91
CA ILE A 781 11.31 -12.73 -28.71
C ILE A 781 11.57 -11.23 -28.89
N GLU A 782 12.11 -10.80 -30.03
CA GLU A 782 12.38 -9.39 -30.32
C GLU A 782 11.10 -8.55 -30.26
N ALA A 783 9.99 -9.06 -30.81
CA ALA A 783 8.68 -8.44 -30.70
C ALA A 783 8.21 -8.34 -29.23
N GLY A 784 8.40 -9.38 -28.42
CA GLY A 784 8.09 -9.35 -26.99
C GLY A 784 8.93 -8.35 -26.19
N VAL A 785 10.23 -8.23 -26.52
CA VAL A 785 11.12 -7.22 -25.92
C VAL A 785 10.66 -5.80 -26.31
N GLN A 786 10.28 -5.60 -27.57
CA GLN A 786 9.80 -4.31 -28.07
C GLN A 786 8.46 -3.92 -27.41
N ALA A 787 7.56 -4.87 -27.17
CA ALA A 787 6.29 -4.62 -26.49
C ALA A 787 6.46 -4.16 -25.03
N LEU A 788 7.61 -4.45 -24.41
CA LEU A 788 7.95 -4.02 -23.04
C LEU A 788 8.89 -2.79 -23.01
N ALA A 789 9.13 -2.14 -24.16
CA ALA A 789 10.10 -1.06 -24.28
C ALA A 789 9.65 0.24 -23.59
N GLU A 790 8.35 0.52 -23.58
CA GLU A 790 7.76 1.73 -23.01
C GLU A 790 7.05 1.48 -21.68
N ARG A 791 7.13 2.46 -20.77
CA ARG A 791 6.50 2.34 -19.43
C ARG A 791 4.98 2.50 -19.49
N SER A 792 4.47 3.28 -20.46
CA SER A 792 3.03 3.53 -20.65
C SER A 792 2.25 2.24 -20.90
N ASP A 793 2.84 1.37 -21.71
CA ASP A 793 2.17 0.19 -22.24
C ASP A 793 2.20 -0.96 -21.23
N TYR A 794 3.18 -0.96 -20.32
CA TYR A 794 3.30 -1.97 -19.27
C TYR A 794 2.25 -1.78 -18.18
N ASP A 795 1.47 -2.83 -17.91
CA ASP A 795 0.59 -2.90 -16.75
C ASP A 795 1.24 -3.68 -15.60
N SER A 796 1.53 -4.96 -15.82
CA SER A 796 2.03 -5.82 -14.76
C SER A 796 2.71 -7.09 -15.26
N MET A 797 3.37 -7.80 -14.35
CA MET A 797 3.93 -9.13 -14.57
C MET A 797 3.39 -10.09 -13.50
N LEU A 798 2.93 -11.26 -13.94
CA LEU A 798 2.50 -12.36 -13.07
C LEU A 798 3.51 -13.51 -13.13
N ASP A 799 4.07 -13.89 -11.98
CA ASP A 799 4.99 -15.02 -11.83
C ASP A 799 4.24 -16.30 -11.46
N ILE A 800 4.16 -17.25 -12.39
CA ILE A 800 3.27 -18.42 -12.24
C ILE A 800 3.74 -19.35 -11.13
N VAL A 801 5.05 -19.59 -11.03
CA VAL A 801 5.61 -20.52 -10.02
C VAL A 801 5.50 -19.93 -8.61
N THR A 802 5.71 -18.62 -8.46
CA THR A 802 5.48 -17.92 -7.19
C THR A 802 4.01 -18.00 -6.77
N ALA A 803 3.08 -17.91 -7.73
CA ALA A 803 1.66 -18.13 -7.46
C ALA A 803 1.41 -19.57 -6.98
N ARG A 804 2.02 -20.59 -7.60
CA ARG A 804 1.92 -22.00 -7.14
C ARG A 804 2.44 -22.19 -5.71
N GLN A 805 3.58 -21.59 -5.39
CA GLN A 805 4.15 -21.62 -4.03
C GLN A 805 3.19 -20.98 -3.01
N ALA A 806 2.44 -19.97 -3.42
CA ALA A 806 1.37 -19.35 -2.64
C ALA A 806 0.03 -20.12 -2.65
N GLN A 807 0.01 -21.37 -3.14
CA GLN A 807 -1.17 -22.24 -3.24
C GLN A 807 -2.24 -21.73 -4.22
N VAL A 808 -1.85 -20.94 -5.22
CA VAL A 808 -2.74 -20.58 -6.33
C VAL A 808 -2.78 -21.74 -7.32
N THR A 809 -3.87 -22.50 -7.36
CA THR A 809 -3.95 -23.73 -8.16
C THR A 809 -4.63 -23.52 -9.51
N PRO A 810 -4.29 -24.34 -10.54
CA PRO A 810 -5.04 -24.39 -11.79
C PRO A 810 -6.53 -24.70 -11.56
N LEU A 811 -7.41 -24.05 -12.31
CA LEU A 811 -8.84 -24.29 -12.23
C LEU A 811 -9.22 -25.69 -12.74
N PRO A 812 -10.15 -26.40 -12.09
CA PRO A 812 -10.66 -27.69 -12.55
C PRO A 812 -11.69 -27.52 -13.69
N LEU A 813 -11.26 -26.94 -14.82
CA LEU A 813 -12.10 -26.63 -15.98
C LEU A 813 -12.40 -27.84 -16.88
N LEU A 814 -11.66 -28.92 -16.70
CA LEU A 814 -11.82 -30.15 -17.48
C LEU A 814 -12.88 -31.04 -16.84
N LYS A 815 -13.81 -31.57 -17.65
CA LYS A 815 -14.69 -32.65 -17.21
C LYS A 815 -13.86 -33.91 -17.01
N GLU A 816 -14.01 -34.59 -15.87
CA GLU A 816 -13.48 -35.94 -15.72
C GLU A 816 -14.03 -36.80 -16.86
N ARG A 817 -13.13 -37.45 -17.61
CA ARG A 817 -13.55 -38.47 -18.58
C ARG A 817 -14.13 -39.62 -17.76
N SER A 818 -15.47 -39.73 -17.76
CA SER A 818 -16.20 -40.91 -17.29
C SER A 818 -15.85 -42.13 -18.11
#